data_AF-A0AAU7KEG2-F1
#
_entry.id   AF-A0AAU7KEG2-F1
#
_cell.length_a   1.000
_cell.length_b   1.000
_cell.length_c   1.000
_cell.angle_alpha   90.00
_cell.angle_beta   90.00
_cell.angle_gamma   90.00
#
_symmetry.space_group_name_H-M   'P 1'
#
loop_
_entity.id
_entity.type
_entity.pdbx_description
1 polymer ?
#
loop_
_entity_poly.entity_id
_entity_poly.type
_entity_poly.pdbx_seq_one_letter_code
_entity_poly.pdbx_strand_id
1 'polypeptide(L)'
;MALDRTAGFDMLVQISENELNNQLATAFLAGGIFPPSISVPVNAGGVSGSADLNFDTPVADLDRPRPRMGLTVPFSNSQLQITAPLALTVAPIGGAITVVDSIAMVTEGSNQFATIDFNAGAPTVNVAFDPASVSLLEPLLDVAGLSLTQAQNMMAGVVLDQLQSSIGRIDLTPAIPVVDDTDATTVFDIDVTTVNDTTALDRDCLAFGVRMSSDGGGNINNVTSSLIPAGSQSLVTMSNFWLLARVMRPRIASSMGRPVTDFDTPLRLNRSIPAPGGQGTLRSLEARVVGNRISVTGRATDSGSGWSAESNFSFFIDIGLDAGAITVTATTPVVDTDVDLAWWVWLASLGLGGLFGGIVGVIIAAVVLAIVEAVAEGIADGLISDGISGAIGGLPAIPLGPIGGGLTLSSIVLDDLELRSSIVRSVSVPVKHQGGNIGLGGFSVDLDSGALSAGVLPGTDLAWNPASGLNAVGGSGLTVTGTSFGALTPVQISRLPLATSQMSLGLIPLTWPRWFLFMPHHEVVFGMRTSEGRLAKLRAWRQIDQQGALHLDWITFDTPTPSLDIAARWSVTERGEVTHYVAKDCSRCRSSPVRWSGVFEAWPRLTAFPVDYEWCLCGQTLEQGDGKVKSAAGIITYRLEGRRLKIATEMGQSFKCELCVSAIDARGLELYTCIQLNQPGIERRCRPCKPTRKDVSVNLLPVAAELAYWRPLLPREPLVEVDPIG
;
A
#
# COMPACT_ATOMS: atom_id res chain seq x y z
N MET A 1 -21.69 15.21 -28.67
CA MET A 1 -21.22 14.60 -27.41
C MET A 1 -19.70 14.54 -27.51
N ALA A 2 -18.98 15.12 -26.56
CA ALA A 2 -17.56 14.84 -26.41
C ALA A 2 -17.40 13.30 -26.27
N LEU A 3 -16.29 12.76 -26.78
CA LEU A 3 -15.97 11.34 -26.60
C LEU A 3 -15.88 11.06 -25.10
N ASP A 4 -16.71 10.16 -24.58
CA ASP A 4 -16.64 9.72 -23.19
C ASP A 4 -15.31 9.00 -22.95
N ARG A 5 -14.39 9.65 -22.23
CA ARG A 5 -13.04 9.13 -21.99
C ARG A 5 -12.96 8.10 -20.87
N THR A 6 -14.03 7.93 -20.08
CA THR A 6 -14.09 6.92 -19.01
C THR A 6 -14.50 5.54 -19.51
N ALA A 7 -14.63 5.33 -20.83
CA ALA A 7 -15.03 4.04 -21.41
C ALA A 7 -16.40 3.53 -20.89
N GLY A 8 -17.31 4.45 -20.55
CA GLY A 8 -18.63 4.16 -20.02
C GLY A 8 -18.69 3.94 -18.50
N PHE A 9 -17.56 3.99 -17.79
CA PHE A 9 -17.52 3.94 -16.33
C PHE A 9 -17.92 5.28 -15.71
N ASP A 10 -18.41 5.26 -14.47
CA ASP A 10 -18.69 6.49 -13.71
C ASP A 10 -17.37 7.24 -13.40
N MET A 11 -16.32 6.47 -13.13
CA MET A 11 -14.97 6.97 -12.89
C MET A 11 -13.94 6.04 -13.53
N LEU A 12 -12.88 6.62 -14.06
CA LEU A 12 -11.68 5.93 -14.51
C LEU A 12 -10.47 6.45 -13.72
N VAL A 13 -9.74 5.53 -13.08
CA VAL A 13 -8.49 5.84 -12.37
C VAL A 13 -7.34 5.22 -13.13
N GLN A 14 -6.27 5.98 -13.38
CA GLN A 14 -5.04 5.46 -13.97
C GLN A 14 -3.84 5.79 -13.07
N ILE A 15 -3.00 4.79 -12.85
CA ILE A 15 -1.76 4.88 -12.09
C ILE A 15 -0.61 4.53 -13.02
N SER A 16 0.34 5.44 -13.19
CA SER A 16 1.52 5.19 -14.03
C SER A 16 2.33 3.99 -13.52
N GLU A 17 2.96 3.26 -14.44
CA GLU A 17 3.86 2.17 -14.08
C GLU A 17 4.98 2.65 -13.14
N ASN A 18 5.52 3.85 -13.38
CA ASN A 18 6.53 4.44 -12.51
C ASN A 18 6.03 4.61 -11.06
N GLU A 19 4.77 4.98 -10.85
CA GLU A 19 4.21 5.06 -9.50
C GLU A 19 3.89 3.69 -8.91
N LEU A 20 3.42 2.73 -9.71
CA LEU A 20 3.28 1.34 -9.27
C LEU A 20 4.62 0.77 -8.80
N ASN A 21 5.68 1.02 -9.56
CA ASN A 21 7.05 0.66 -9.24
C ASN A 21 7.55 1.32 -7.95
N ASN A 22 7.25 2.61 -7.74
CA ASN A 22 7.57 3.29 -6.48
C ASN A 22 6.87 2.63 -5.29
N GLN A 23 5.60 2.25 -5.45
CA GLN A 23 4.80 1.63 -4.40
C GLN A 23 5.29 0.22 -4.05
N LEU A 24 5.52 -0.62 -5.05
CA LEU A 24 6.07 -1.97 -4.87
C LEU A 24 7.43 -1.94 -4.18
N ALA A 25 8.32 -1.06 -4.61
CA ALA A 25 9.63 -0.94 -4.02
C ALA A 25 9.61 -0.37 -2.60
N THR A 26 8.70 0.58 -2.30
CA THR A 26 8.48 1.06 -0.92
C THR A 26 8.00 -0.08 -0.02
N ALA A 27 7.06 -0.90 -0.51
CA ALA A 27 6.57 -2.05 0.23
C ALA A 27 7.63 -3.16 0.44
N PHE A 28 8.51 -3.36 -0.55
CA PHE A 28 9.67 -4.26 -0.45
C PHE A 28 10.67 -3.78 0.60
N LEU A 29 11.06 -2.51 0.56
CA LEU A 29 12.00 -1.92 1.52
C LEU A 29 11.43 -1.88 2.94
N ALA A 30 10.10 -1.77 3.08
CA ALA A 30 9.41 -1.91 4.36
C ALA A 30 9.28 -3.37 4.85
N GLY A 31 9.70 -4.36 4.05
CA GLY A 31 9.63 -5.79 4.39
C GLY A 31 8.23 -6.41 4.35
N GLY A 32 7.27 -5.76 3.68
CA GLY A 32 5.86 -6.14 3.71
C GLY A 32 5.44 -7.22 2.71
N ILE A 33 5.66 -6.97 1.41
CA ILE A 33 5.05 -7.78 0.33
C ILE A 33 5.94 -8.94 -0.13
N PHE A 34 7.25 -8.71 -0.22
CA PHE A 34 8.21 -9.70 -0.70
C PHE A 34 9.33 -9.87 0.32
N PRO A 35 9.67 -11.12 0.70
CA PRO A 35 10.82 -11.35 1.55
C PRO A 35 12.10 -10.91 0.80
N PRO A 36 13.02 -10.20 1.46
CA PRO A 36 14.25 -9.73 0.82
C PRO A 36 15.26 -10.87 0.54
N SER A 37 15.02 -12.05 1.10
CA SER A 37 15.77 -13.26 0.79
C SER A 37 14.90 -14.49 0.97
N ILE A 38 15.16 -15.53 0.18
CA ILE A 38 14.53 -16.85 0.33
C ILE A 38 15.56 -17.95 0.19
N SER A 39 15.25 -19.10 0.77
CA SER A 39 15.95 -20.34 0.48
C SER A 39 14.98 -21.34 -0.09
N VAL A 40 15.34 -21.90 -1.23
CA VAL A 40 14.45 -22.82 -1.94
C VAL A 40 15.16 -24.15 -2.15
N PRO A 41 14.56 -25.27 -1.68
CA PRO A 41 15.16 -26.58 -1.89
C PRO A 41 15.16 -26.91 -3.38
N VAL A 42 16.30 -27.37 -3.88
CA VAL A 42 16.43 -27.88 -5.25
C VAL A 42 16.37 -29.40 -5.17
N ASN A 43 15.29 -30.01 -5.68
CA ASN A 43 15.12 -31.46 -5.73
C ASN A 43 14.50 -31.88 -7.06
N ALA A 44 15.28 -31.84 -8.14
CA ALA A 44 14.81 -32.21 -9.47
C ALA A 44 15.95 -32.80 -10.32
N GLY A 45 15.60 -33.70 -11.24
CA GLY A 45 16.58 -34.27 -12.19
C GLY A 45 17.70 -35.12 -11.56
N GLY A 46 17.49 -35.66 -10.35
CA GLY A 46 18.53 -36.38 -9.60
C GLY A 46 19.52 -35.48 -8.86
N VAL A 47 19.33 -34.16 -8.92
CA VAL A 47 20.10 -33.16 -8.19
C VAL A 47 19.34 -32.75 -6.93
N SER A 48 20.03 -32.80 -5.78
CA SER A 48 19.50 -32.32 -4.49
C SER A 48 20.35 -31.18 -3.96
N GLY A 49 19.74 -30.18 -3.33
CA GLY A 49 20.44 -28.97 -2.91
C GLY A 49 19.53 -27.88 -2.36
N SER A 50 20.05 -26.66 -2.30
CA SER A 50 19.34 -25.44 -1.95
C SER A 50 19.85 -24.26 -2.77
N ALA A 51 18.95 -23.35 -3.13
CA ALA A 51 19.28 -22.05 -3.69
C ALA A 51 18.92 -20.97 -2.66
N ASP A 52 19.90 -20.18 -2.25
CA ASP A 52 19.74 -19.07 -1.33
C ASP A 52 19.81 -17.77 -2.13
N LEU A 53 18.66 -17.12 -2.27
CA LEU A 53 18.48 -15.97 -3.13
C LEU A 53 18.33 -14.71 -2.27
N ASN A 54 19.20 -13.73 -2.49
CA ASN A 54 19.05 -12.38 -1.98
C ASN A 54 18.46 -11.53 -3.09
N PHE A 55 17.26 -11.01 -2.85
CA PHE A 55 16.54 -10.21 -3.83
C PHE A 55 16.91 -8.74 -3.73
N ASP A 56 17.04 -8.13 -4.89
CA ASP A 56 17.05 -6.69 -5.04
C ASP A 56 15.61 -6.18 -5.21
N THR A 57 15.48 -4.86 -5.31
CA THR A 57 14.16 -4.22 -5.40
C THR A 57 13.39 -4.71 -6.64
N PRO A 58 12.15 -5.22 -6.49
CA PRO A 58 11.35 -5.71 -7.61
C PRO A 58 10.88 -4.55 -8.51
N VAL A 59 10.64 -4.89 -9.78
CA VAL A 59 10.19 -3.96 -10.82
C VAL A 59 8.98 -4.56 -11.55
N ALA A 60 7.87 -3.83 -11.57
CA ALA A 60 6.73 -4.09 -12.43
C ALA A 60 6.98 -3.56 -13.84
N ASP A 61 6.46 -4.31 -14.81
CA ASP A 61 6.56 -4.12 -16.25
C ASP A 61 5.17 -4.38 -16.84
N LEU A 62 4.54 -3.36 -17.42
CA LEU A 62 3.20 -3.40 -18.01
C LEU A 62 3.23 -3.54 -19.54
N ASP A 63 4.40 -3.79 -20.14
CA ASP A 63 4.61 -3.97 -21.58
C ASP A 63 4.10 -5.33 -22.10
N ARG A 64 2.97 -5.79 -21.57
CA ARG A 64 2.43 -7.14 -21.77
C ARG A 64 1.03 -7.08 -22.36
N PRO A 65 0.56 -8.15 -23.03
CA PRO A 65 -0.84 -8.26 -23.43
C PRO A 65 -1.76 -8.07 -22.23
N ARG A 66 -2.73 -7.15 -22.35
CA ARG A 66 -3.67 -6.80 -21.28
C ARG A 66 -4.51 -8.01 -20.84
N PRO A 67 -4.84 -8.19 -19.56
CA PRO A 67 -4.47 -7.37 -18.39
C PRO A 67 -3.27 -7.98 -17.63
N ARG A 68 -2.14 -8.26 -18.30
CA ARG A 68 -0.98 -8.90 -17.66
C ARG A 68 0.06 -7.90 -17.18
N MET A 69 0.79 -8.30 -16.16
CA MET A 69 1.97 -7.60 -15.64
C MET A 69 3.14 -8.58 -15.53
N GLY A 70 4.32 -8.12 -15.93
CA GLY A 70 5.60 -8.73 -15.59
C GLY A 70 6.10 -8.18 -14.26
N LEU A 71 6.54 -9.05 -13.37
CA LEU A 71 7.26 -8.69 -12.17
C LEU A 71 8.67 -9.26 -12.28
N THR A 72 9.65 -8.38 -12.44
CA THR A 72 11.06 -8.74 -12.43
C THR A 72 11.63 -8.55 -11.03
N VAL A 73 12.16 -9.63 -10.46
CA VAL A 73 12.83 -9.65 -9.17
C VAL A 73 14.31 -9.97 -9.43
N PRO A 74 15.18 -8.96 -9.49
CA PRO A 74 16.61 -9.20 -9.61
C PRO A 74 17.13 -9.87 -8.34
N PHE A 75 18.15 -10.69 -8.47
CA PHE A 75 18.87 -11.25 -7.35
C PHE A 75 20.37 -11.11 -7.58
N SER A 76 21.09 -10.85 -6.50
CA SER A 76 22.54 -10.69 -6.52
C SER A 76 23.12 -11.30 -5.24
N ASN A 77 24.44 -11.49 -5.20
CA ASN A 77 25.13 -12.03 -4.02
C ASN A 77 24.45 -13.28 -3.45
N SER A 78 23.94 -14.15 -4.33
CA SER A 78 23.16 -15.33 -3.97
C SER A 78 24.04 -16.58 -4.05
N GLN A 79 23.52 -17.73 -3.63
CA GLN A 79 24.26 -18.99 -3.61
C GLN A 79 23.42 -20.16 -4.13
N LEU A 80 24.08 -21.07 -4.84
CA LEU A 80 23.54 -22.39 -5.17
C LEU A 80 24.41 -23.46 -4.50
N GLN A 81 23.79 -24.27 -3.64
CA GLN A 81 24.42 -25.41 -3.00
C GLN A 81 23.81 -26.70 -3.53
N ILE A 82 24.62 -27.58 -4.10
CA ILE A 82 24.27 -28.92 -4.54
C ILE A 82 24.89 -29.92 -3.55
N THR A 83 24.11 -30.90 -3.13
CA THR A 83 24.50 -31.96 -2.18
C THR A 83 24.60 -33.33 -2.84
N ALA A 84 23.88 -33.55 -3.93
CA ALA A 84 23.98 -34.74 -4.77
C ALA A 84 23.65 -34.38 -6.24
N PRO A 85 24.19 -35.09 -7.24
CA PRO A 85 25.07 -36.27 -7.13
C PRO A 85 26.51 -35.91 -6.73
N LEU A 86 26.92 -34.65 -6.86
CA LEU A 86 28.22 -34.14 -6.44
C LEU A 86 28.01 -32.94 -5.52
N ALA A 87 28.65 -32.95 -4.35
CA ALA A 87 28.61 -31.81 -3.44
C ALA A 87 29.37 -30.64 -4.06
N LEU A 88 28.68 -29.52 -4.28
CA LEU A 88 29.20 -28.33 -4.92
C LEU A 88 28.51 -27.09 -4.34
N THR A 89 29.28 -26.02 -4.17
CA THR A 89 28.73 -24.72 -3.78
C THR A 89 29.20 -23.66 -4.78
N VAL A 90 28.26 -22.88 -5.31
CA VAL A 90 28.52 -21.80 -6.27
C VAL A 90 28.02 -20.49 -5.67
N ALA A 91 28.94 -19.56 -5.45
CA ALA A 91 28.67 -18.21 -4.97
C ALA A 91 29.83 -17.26 -5.35
N PRO A 92 29.57 -15.96 -5.51
CA PRO A 92 28.24 -15.36 -5.62
C PRO A 92 27.62 -15.64 -6.98
N ILE A 93 26.30 -15.79 -7.02
CA ILE A 93 25.52 -15.81 -8.27
C ILE A 93 24.53 -14.63 -8.28
N GLY A 94 24.17 -14.20 -9.49
CA GLY A 94 23.24 -13.13 -9.76
C GLY A 94 22.45 -13.36 -11.04
N GLY A 95 21.39 -12.58 -11.19
CA GLY A 95 20.44 -12.72 -12.29
C GLY A 95 19.12 -12.03 -12.02
N ALA A 96 18.09 -12.47 -12.74
CA ALA A 96 16.74 -11.99 -12.58
C ALA A 96 15.71 -13.11 -12.73
N ILE A 97 14.67 -13.04 -11.91
CA ILE A 97 13.47 -13.85 -12.03
C ILE A 97 12.38 -12.95 -12.60
N THR A 98 11.74 -13.35 -13.69
CA THR A 98 10.58 -12.65 -14.25
C THR A 98 9.35 -13.52 -14.10
N VAL A 99 8.36 -13.01 -13.37
CA VAL A 99 7.05 -13.64 -13.16
C VAL A 99 6.03 -12.88 -14.01
N VAL A 100 5.23 -13.56 -14.81
CA VAL A 100 4.25 -12.92 -15.70
C VAL A 100 2.89 -13.52 -15.45
N ASP A 101 1.95 -12.70 -15.01
CA ASP A 101 0.62 -13.16 -14.63
C ASP A 101 -0.45 -12.11 -14.96
N SER A 102 -1.71 -12.52 -14.92
CA SER A 102 -2.87 -11.64 -15.08
C SER A 102 -3.17 -10.87 -13.79
N ILE A 103 -3.55 -9.61 -13.95
CA ILE A 103 -4.16 -8.81 -12.89
C ILE A 103 -5.67 -9.01 -12.98
N ALA A 104 -6.31 -9.28 -11.84
CA ALA A 104 -7.74 -9.44 -11.75
C ALA A 104 -8.29 -8.76 -10.50
N MET A 105 -9.57 -8.37 -10.57
CA MET A 105 -10.33 -7.96 -9.40
C MET A 105 -10.87 -9.19 -8.68
N VAL A 106 -10.60 -9.28 -7.38
CA VAL A 106 -11.11 -10.34 -6.50
C VAL A 106 -12.03 -9.70 -5.47
N THR A 107 -13.19 -10.30 -5.23
CA THR A 107 -14.15 -9.86 -4.21
C THR A 107 -14.06 -10.76 -2.99
N GLU A 108 -13.85 -10.18 -1.82
CA GLU A 108 -13.87 -10.88 -0.52
C GLU A 108 -14.82 -10.16 0.44
N GLY A 109 -15.96 -10.79 0.73
CA GLY A 109 -17.01 -10.15 1.53
C GLY A 109 -17.58 -8.92 0.79
N SER A 110 -17.55 -7.76 1.44
CA SER A 110 -17.98 -6.47 0.88
C SER A 110 -16.82 -5.62 0.37
N ASN A 111 -15.66 -6.22 0.08
CA ASN A 111 -14.48 -5.52 -0.41
C ASN A 111 -13.97 -6.12 -1.71
N GLN A 112 -13.36 -5.28 -2.53
CA GLN A 112 -12.66 -5.67 -3.74
C GLN A 112 -11.17 -5.28 -3.68
N PHE A 113 -10.37 -6.10 -4.36
CA PHE A 113 -8.91 -5.98 -4.44
C PHE A 113 -8.49 -6.21 -5.88
N ALA A 114 -7.63 -5.35 -6.43
CA ALA A 114 -6.86 -5.75 -7.60
C ALA A 114 -5.70 -6.62 -7.14
N THR A 115 -5.51 -7.75 -7.79
CA THR A 115 -4.58 -8.77 -7.32
C THR A 115 -3.82 -9.40 -8.48
N ILE A 116 -2.62 -9.89 -8.18
CA ILE A 116 -2.02 -11.00 -8.90
C ILE A 116 -2.25 -12.25 -8.06
N ASP A 117 -3.06 -13.18 -8.55
CA ASP A 117 -3.31 -14.45 -7.89
C ASP A 117 -2.51 -15.56 -8.56
N PHE A 118 -1.42 -15.98 -7.92
CA PHE A 118 -0.53 -17.01 -8.46
C PHE A 118 -1.16 -18.41 -8.45
N ASN A 119 -2.20 -18.63 -7.65
CA ASN A 119 -2.92 -19.91 -7.60
C ASN A 119 -3.92 -20.02 -8.76
N ALA A 120 -4.57 -18.91 -9.13
CA ALA A 120 -5.59 -18.88 -10.18
C ALA A 120 -5.05 -18.47 -11.57
N GLY A 121 -4.03 -17.61 -11.63
CA GLY A 121 -3.56 -16.93 -12.85
C GLY A 121 -2.67 -17.75 -13.78
N ALA A 122 -2.21 -18.93 -13.34
CA ALA A 122 -1.24 -19.77 -14.05
C ALA A 122 0.03 -18.98 -14.46
N PRO A 123 0.78 -18.43 -13.48
CA PRO A 123 1.92 -17.55 -13.74
C PRO A 123 3.00 -18.24 -14.57
N THR A 124 3.60 -17.47 -15.49
CA THR A 124 4.81 -17.89 -16.21
C THR A 124 6.03 -17.38 -15.46
N VAL A 125 6.94 -18.27 -15.06
CA VAL A 125 8.19 -17.92 -14.39
C VAL A 125 9.37 -18.17 -15.34
N ASN A 126 10.21 -17.16 -15.51
CA ASN A 126 11.47 -17.26 -16.24
C ASN A 126 12.64 -16.88 -15.34
N VAL A 127 13.76 -17.57 -15.48
CA VAL A 127 14.98 -17.33 -14.70
C VAL A 127 16.14 -17.10 -15.67
N ALA A 128 16.84 -15.98 -15.50
CA ALA A 128 18.04 -15.66 -16.24
C ALA A 128 19.19 -15.38 -15.27
N PHE A 129 20.33 -16.03 -15.48
CA PHE A 129 21.57 -15.72 -14.76
C PHE A 129 22.33 -14.62 -15.50
N ASP A 130 23.04 -13.77 -14.78
CA ASP A 130 23.92 -12.77 -15.40
C ASP A 130 25.13 -13.45 -16.10
N PRO A 131 25.81 -12.76 -17.04
CA PRO A 131 26.92 -13.36 -17.80
C PRO A 131 28.07 -13.89 -16.93
N ALA A 132 28.33 -13.27 -15.78
CA ALA A 132 29.40 -13.69 -14.86
C ALA A 132 29.01 -15.01 -14.17
N SER A 133 27.76 -15.11 -13.74
CA SER A 133 27.17 -16.30 -13.12
C SER A 133 27.06 -17.45 -14.12
N VAL A 134 26.71 -17.18 -15.38
CA VAL A 134 26.72 -18.19 -16.46
C VAL A 134 28.10 -18.79 -16.65
N SER A 135 29.14 -17.95 -16.70
CA SER A 135 30.54 -18.39 -16.88
C SER A 135 31.04 -19.28 -15.73
N LEU A 136 30.47 -19.12 -14.53
CA LEU A 136 30.75 -19.95 -13.36
C LEU A 136 29.91 -21.24 -13.34
N LEU A 137 28.62 -21.14 -13.70
CA LEU A 137 27.66 -22.24 -13.59
C LEU A 137 27.80 -23.28 -14.69
N GLU A 138 28.03 -22.87 -15.94
CA GLU A 138 28.06 -23.80 -17.08
C GLU A 138 29.06 -24.97 -16.90
N PRO A 139 30.34 -24.74 -16.58
CA PRO A 139 31.30 -25.84 -16.41
C PRO A 139 30.92 -26.79 -15.27
N LEU A 140 30.27 -26.26 -14.24
CA LEU A 140 29.89 -27.00 -13.04
C LEU A 140 28.63 -27.84 -13.25
N LEU A 141 27.65 -27.27 -13.96
CA LEU A 141 26.45 -27.98 -14.38
C LEU A 141 26.79 -29.11 -15.34
N ASP A 142 27.74 -28.90 -16.27
CA ASP A 142 28.23 -29.93 -17.19
C ASP A 142 28.80 -31.14 -16.44
N VAL A 143 29.59 -30.92 -15.37
CA VAL A 143 30.11 -32.00 -14.51
C VAL A 143 28.98 -32.78 -13.83
N ALA A 144 27.88 -32.11 -13.48
CA ALA A 144 26.69 -32.73 -12.92
C ALA A 144 25.75 -33.34 -13.97
N GLY A 145 26.07 -33.24 -15.27
CA GLY A 145 25.23 -33.73 -16.36
C GLY A 145 23.97 -32.89 -16.61
N LEU A 146 23.98 -31.61 -16.24
CA LEU A 146 22.90 -30.66 -16.44
C LEU A 146 23.30 -29.55 -17.40
N SER A 147 22.36 -29.10 -18.24
CA SER A 147 22.52 -27.86 -19.02
C SER A 147 22.06 -26.63 -18.24
N LEU A 148 22.56 -25.46 -18.62
CA LEU A 148 22.11 -24.17 -18.07
C LEU A 148 20.58 -24.00 -18.17
N THR A 149 20.00 -24.34 -19.33
CA THR A 149 18.55 -24.26 -19.55
C THR A 149 17.77 -25.19 -18.63
N GLN A 150 18.27 -26.39 -18.36
CA GLN A 150 17.64 -27.29 -17.38
C GLN A 150 17.68 -26.69 -15.97
N ALA A 151 18.81 -26.10 -15.56
CA ALA A 151 18.93 -25.45 -14.26
C ALA A 151 17.98 -24.24 -14.13
N GLN A 152 17.86 -23.42 -15.17
CA GLN A 152 16.90 -22.30 -15.22
C GLN A 152 15.45 -22.79 -15.08
N ASN A 153 15.06 -23.83 -15.83
CA ASN A 153 13.72 -24.42 -15.75
C ASN A 153 13.42 -25.03 -14.38
N MET A 154 14.41 -25.69 -13.77
CA MET A 154 14.29 -26.23 -12.41
C MET A 154 14.08 -25.12 -11.39
N MET A 155 14.90 -24.05 -11.44
CA MET A 155 14.74 -22.90 -10.54
C MET A 155 13.40 -22.20 -10.77
N ALA A 156 12.95 -22.06 -12.02
CA ALA A 156 11.64 -21.49 -12.35
C ALA A 156 10.49 -22.29 -11.72
N GLY A 157 10.52 -23.63 -11.80
CA GLY A 157 9.51 -24.49 -11.17
C GLY A 157 9.51 -24.38 -9.65
N VAL A 158 10.71 -24.34 -9.04
CA VAL A 158 10.88 -24.16 -7.60
C VAL A 158 10.36 -22.80 -7.11
N VAL A 159 10.61 -21.74 -7.88
CA VAL A 159 10.06 -20.39 -7.60
C VAL A 159 8.55 -20.37 -7.77
N LEU A 160 8.02 -21.03 -8.80
CA LEU A 160 6.57 -21.17 -9.01
C LEU A 160 5.89 -21.84 -7.81
N ASP A 161 6.43 -22.97 -7.36
CA ASP A 161 5.92 -23.67 -6.17
C ASP A 161 5.95 -22.77 -4.93
N GLN A 162 7.00 -21.97 -4.77
CA GLN A 162 7.12 -21.02 -3.66
C GLN A 162 6.10 -19.88 -3.76
N LEU A 163 5.89 -19.32 -4.96
CA LEU A 163 4.88 -18.29 -5.22
C LEU A 163 3.49 -18.81 -4.88
N GLN A 164 3.15 -20.04 -5.26
CA GLN A 164 1.83 -20.62 -5.01
C GLN A 164 1.62 -21.07 -3.56
N SER A 165 2.62 -21.73 -2.97
CA SER A 165 2.48 -22.34 -1.63
C SER A 165 2.64 -21.34 -0.48
N SER A 166 3.46 -20.29 -0.67
CA SER A 166 3.86 -19.39 0.43
C SER A 166 3.34 -17.97 0.27
N ILE A 167 3.25 -17.46 -0.96
CA ILE A 167 2.73 -16.11 -1.21
C ILE A 167 1.24 -16.20 -1.57
N GLY A 168 0.88 -17.07 -2.50
CA GLY A 168 -0.47 -17.30 -3.01
C GLY A 168 -0.99 -16.14 -3.87
N ARG A 169 -1.00 -14.93 -3.33
CA ARG A 169 -1.55 -13.73 -3.97
C ARG A 169 -0.81 -12.47 -3.53
N ILE A 170 -0.76 -11.47 -4.41
CA ILE A 170 -0.32 -10.11 -4.10
C ILE A 170 -1.45 -9.14 -4.34
N ASP A 171 -1.77 -8.35 -3.33
CA ASP A 171 -2.76 -7.29 -3.42
C ASP A 171 -2.11 -6.02 -3.96
N LEU A 172 -2.58 -5.57 -5.12
CA LEU A 172 -2.17 -4.34 -5.79
C LEU A 172 -2.99 -3.13 -5.33
N THR A 173 -4.03 -3.32 -4.52
CA THR A 173 -4.78 -2.28 -3.83
C THR A 173 -5.11 -2.75 -2.42
N PRO A 174 -5.36 -1.84 -1.46
CA PRO A 174 -5.96 -2.22 -0.20
C PRO A 174 -7.42 -2.64 -0.42
N ALA A 175 -8.09 -3.04 0.65
CA ALA A 175 -9.52 -3.36 0.61
C ALA A 175 -10.32 -2.12 0.19
N ILE A 176 -11.01 -2.21 -0.95
CA ILE A 176 -11.92 -1.16 -1.41
C ILE A 176 -13.35 -1.60 -1.10
N PRO A 177 -14.08 -0.90 -0.21
CA PRO A 177 -15.44 -1.27 0.13
C PRO A 177 -16.36 -1.09 -1.07
N VAL A 178 -17.16 -2.11 -1.35
CA VAL A 178 -18.18 -2.11 -2.39
C VAL A 178 -19.56 -2.35 -1.79
N VAL A 179 -20.56 -1.64 -2.32
CA VAL A 179 -21.93 -1.64 -1.81
C VAL A 179 -22.90 -1.84 -2.96
N ASP A 180 -23.76 -2.85 -2.84
CA ASP A 180 -24.87 -3.08 -3.76
C ASP A 180 -26.06 -2.20 -3.38
N ASP A 181 -26.01 -0.94 -3.83
CA ASP A 181 -27.11 0.02 -3.67
C ASP A 181 -27.33 0.85 -4.95
N THR A 182 -28.22 1.83 -4.83
CA THR A 182 -28.58 2.78 -5.90
C THR A 182 -27.99 4.16 -5.66
N ASP A 183 -27.15 4.34 -4.64
CA ASP A 183 -26.47 5.62 -4.40
C ASP A 183 -25.40 5.78 -5.48
N ALA A 184 -25.38 6.94 -6.13
CA ALA A 184 -24.41 7.22 -7.19
C ALA A 184 -23.04 7.64 -6.65
N THR A 185 -22.85 7.63 -5.33
CA THR A 185 -21.64 8.12 -4.65
C THR A 185 -20.91 7.05 -3.84
N THR A 186 -21.52 5.88 -3.67
CA THR A 186 -20.90 4.67 -3.14
C THR A 186 -20.17 3.95 -4.27
N VAL A 187 -19.24 3.05 -3.99
CA VAL A 187 -18.62 2.21 -5.03
C VAL A 187 -19.42 0.92 -5.12
N PHE A 188 -19.93 0.59 -6.30
CA PHE A 188 -20.66 -0.64 -6.56
C PHE A 188 -19.72 -1.77 -6.98
N ASP A 189 -18.84 -1.49 -7.94
CA ASP A 189 -17.95 -2.49 -8.52
C ASP A 189 -16.75 -1.83 -9.22
N ILE A 190 -15.63 -2.53 -9.27
CA ILE A 190 -14.40 -2.07 -9.88
C ILE A 190 -13.90 -3.14 -10.85
N ASP A 191 -13.52 -2.70 -12.04
CA ASP A 191 -12.80 -3.49 -13.03
C ASP A 191 -11.35 -3.00 -13.15
N VAL A 192 -10.42 -3.90 -13.49
CA VAL A 192 -9.00 -3.56 -13.64
C VAL A 192 -8.45 -4.02 -14.98
N THR A 193 -7.56 -3.23 -15.57
CA THR A 193 -6.75 -3.63 -16.73
C THR A 193 -5.40 -2.92 -16.72
N THR A 194 -4.49 -3.39 -17.57
CA THR A 194 -3.24 -2.69 -17.86
C THR A 194 -3.38 -1.93 -19.17
N VAL A 195 -2.59 -0.89 -19.36
CA VAL A 195 -2.44 -0.19 -20.63
C VAL A 195 -0.97 -0.22 -20.98
N ASN A 196 -0.65 -0.83 -22.12
CA ASN A 196 0.65 -0.72 -22.77
C ASN A 196 0.57 0.41 -23.80
N ASP A 197 1.31 1.49 -23.56
CA ASP A 197 1.50 2.60 -24.48
C ASP A 197 2.75 2.37 -25.34
N THR A 198 2.56 1.63 -26.44
CA THR A 198 3.60 1.37 -27.46
C THR A 198 4.17 2.62 -28.17
N THR A 199 3.77 3.84 -27.81
CA THR A 199 4.38 5.05 -28.36
C THR A 199 5.77 5.30 -27.76
N ALA A 200 6.54 6.21 -28.36
CA ALA A 200 7.87 6.57 -27.83
C ALA A 200 7.85 7.21 -26.43
N LEU A 201 6.67 7.54 -25.90
CA LEU A 201 6.51 8.12 -24.58
C LEU A 201 6.32 7.06 -23.49
N ASP A 202 5.97 5.82 -23.85
CA ASP A 202 5.90 4.65 -22.96
C ASP A 202 5.15 4.95 -21.64
N ARG A 203 3.93 5.49 -21.76
CA ARG A 203 3.10 5.88 -20.60
C ARG A 203 2.24 4.75 -20.09
N ASP A 204 2.87 3.63 -19.83
CA ASP A 204 2.23 2.46 -19.27
C ASP A 204 1.51 2.77 -17.96
N CYS A 205 0.32 2.20 -17.79
CA CYS A 205 -0.47 2.42 -16.59
C CYS A 205 -1.37 1.26 -16.20
N LEU A 206 -1.61 1.13 -14.91
CA LEU A 206 -2.68 0.33 -14.35
C LEU A 206 -3.96 1.16 -14.33
N ALA A 207 -5.04 0.64 -14.90
CA ALA A 207 -6.31 1.35 -15.03
C ALA A 207 -7.43 0.63 -14.27
N PHE A 208 -8.22 1.39 -13.53
CA PHE A 208 -9.38 0.94 -12.78
C PHE A 208 -10.63 1.65 -13.29
N GLY A 209 -11.58 0.87 -13.81
CA GLY A 209 -12.92 1.36 -14.14
C GLY A 209 -13.81 1.18 -12.92
N VAL A 210 -14.35 2.28 -12.39
CA VAL A 210 -15.16 2.28 -11.18
C VAL A 210 -16.62 2.55 -11.54
N ARG A 211 -17.50 1.66 -11.10
CA ARG A 211 -18.95 1.81 -11.13
C ARG A 211 -19.40 2.21 -9.74
N MET A 212 -20.13 3.31 -9.64
CA MET A 212 -20.60 3.82 -8.34
C MET A 212 -21.96 3.23 -7.97
N SER A 213 -22.84 3.04 -8.95
CA SER A 213 -24.16 2.42 -8.73
C SER A 213 -24.33 1.17 -9.58
N SER A 214 -25.22 0.28 -9.12
CA SER A 214 -25.61 -0.94 -9.84
C SER A 214 -26.19 -0.69 -11.25
N ASP A 215 -26.72 0.51 -11.51
CA ASP A 215 -27.20 0.93 -12.82
C ASP A 215 -26.08 1.43 -13.76
N GLY A 216 -24.82 1.40 -13.31
CA GLY A 216 -23.62 1.81 -14.05
C GLY A 216 -23.24 0.89 -15.22
N GLY A 217 -22.84 1.50 -16.33
CA GLY A 217 -22.19 0.81 -17.44
C GLY A 217 -20.66 0.79 -17.27
N GLY A 218 -19.97 0.38 -18.32
CA GLY A 218 -18.51 0.36 -18.40
C GLY A 218 -18.01 -0.91 -19.08
N ASN A 219 -16.96 -0.77 -19.88
CA ASN A 219 -16.24 -1.93 -20.40
C ASN A 219 -14.74 -1.65 -20.36
N ILE A 220 -14.05 -2.33 -19.45
CA ILE A 220 -12.63 -2.11 -19.19
C ILE A 220 -11.76 -2.38 -20.43
N ASN A 221 -12.22 -3.22 -21.36
CA ASN A 221 -11.51 -3.50 -22.60
C ASN A 221 -11.37 -2.28 -23.52
N ASN A 222 -12.27 -1.29 -23.39
CA ASN A 222 -12.25 -0.05 -24.16
C ASN A 222 -11.19 0.94 -23.63
N VAL A 223 -10.64 0.72 -22.43
CA VAL A 223 -9.53 1.52 -21.88
C VAL A 223 -8.23 1.06 -22.54
N THR A 224 -7.88 1.68 -23.66
CA THR A 224 -6.78 1.25 -24.55
C THR A 224 -5.57 2.17 -24.54
N SER A 225 -5.67 3.34 -23.90
CA SER A 225 -4.63 4.36 -23.90
C SER A 225 -4.49 5.04 -22.55
N SER A 226 -3.27 5.47 -22.23
CA SER A 226 -2.98 6.27 -21.05
C SER A 226 -3.45 7.69 -21.28
N LEU A 227 -4.28 8.18 -20.35
CA LEU A 227 -4.75 9.55 -20.29
C LEU A 227 -3.88 10.39 -19.34
N ILE A 228 -2.94 9.77 -18.63
CA ILE A 228 -2.07 10.45 -17.66
C ILE A 228 -1.26 11.54 -18.37
N PRO A 229 -1.43 12.81 -17.97
CA PRO A 229 -0.66 13.91 -18.54
C PRO A 229 0.84 13.79 -18.24
N ALA A 230 1.67 14.42 -19.07
CA ALA A 230 3.11 14.47 -18.84
C ALA A 230 3.42 15.05 -17.45
N GLY A 231 4.31 14.38 -16.70
CA GLY A 231 4.71 14.81 -15.36
C GLY A 231 3.73 14.50 -14.23
N SER A 232 2.58 13.87 -14.52
CA SER A 232 1.65 13.36 -13.49
C SER A 232 1.89 11.87 -13.24
N GLN A 233 1.63 11.40 -12.02
CA GLN A 233 1.79 10.00 -11.62
C GLN A 233 0.50 9.21 -11.65
N SER A 234 -0.63 9.90 -11.49
CA SER A 234 -1.97 9.33 -11.57
C SER A 234 -2.95 10.34 -12.16
N LEU A 235 -4.06 9.81 -12.68
CA LEU A 235 -5.20 10.57 -13.14
C LEU A 235 -6.49 9.91 -12.64
N VAL A 236 -7.42 10.72 -12.14
CA VAL A 236 -8.81 10.32 -11.94
C VAL A 236 -9.65 11.10 -12.93
N THR A 237 -10.49 10.43 -13.70
CA THR A 237 -11.42 11.03 -14.68
C THR A 237 -12.81 10.60 -14.29
N MET A 238 -13.76 11.53 -14.22
CA MET A 238 -15.15 11.22 -13.88
C MET A 238 -16.06 11.56 -15.05
N SER A 239 -17.00 10.68 -15.34
CA SER A 239 -17.89 10.90 -16.48
C SER A 239 -18.74 12.15 -16.26
N ASN A 240 -18.75 13.04 -17.24
CA ASN A 240 -19.69 14.17 -17.27
C ASN A 240 -21.15 13.69 -17.17
N PHE A 241 -21.43 12.51 -17.72
CA PHE A 241 -22.75 11.88 -17.61
C PHE A 241 -23.06 11.50 -16.17
N TRP A 242 -22.14 10.83 -15.46
CA TRP A 242 -22.32 10.51 -14.05
C TRP A 242 -22.54 11.77 -13.21
N LEU A 243 -21.69 12.79 -13.39
CA LEU A 243 -21.78 14.05 -12.64
C LEU A 243 -23.14 14.72 -12.85
N LEU A 244 -23.56 14.93 -14.09
CA LEU A 244 -24.82 15.62 -14.39
C LEU A 244 -26.05 14.76 -14.06
N ALA A 245 -26.06 13.49 -14.47
CA ALA A 245 -27.24 12.62 -14.42
C ALA A 245 -27.49 11.96 -13.07
N ARG A 246 -26.41 11.58 -12.37
CA ARG A 246 -26.47 10.73 -11.18
C ARG A 246 -26.17 11.51 -9.92
N VAL A 247 -25.29 12.51 -9.98
CA VAL A 247 -24.99 13.38 -8.83
C VAL A 247 -25.88 14.62 -8.84
N MET A 248 -25.83 15.46 -9.89
CA MET A 248 -26.49 16.77 -9.88
C MET A 248 -28.00 16.69 -10.01
N ARG A 249 -28.52 15.87 -10.94
CA ARG A 249 -29.96 15.82 -11.23
C ARG A 249 -30.81 15.44 -10.01
N PRO A 250 -30.54 14.37 -9.25
CA PRO A 250 -31.35 14.04 -8.07
C PRO A 250 -31.31 15.13 -7.00
N ARG A 251 -30.17 15.80 -6.84
CA ARG A 251 -29.95 16.83 -5.83
C ARG A 251 -30.63 18.14 -6.16
N ILE A 252 -30.57 18.56 -7.43
CA ILE A 252 -31.32 19.73 -7.92
C ILE A 252 -32.82 19.47 -7.84
N ALA A 253 -33.28 18.27 -8.19
CA ALA A 253 -34.68 17.92 -8.00
C ALA A 253 -35.10 18.03 -6.53
N SER A 254 -34.30 17.47 -5.61
CA SER A 254 -34.54 17.54 -4.17
C SER A 254 -34.51 18.97 -3.63
N SER A 255 -33.54 19.80 -4.03
CA SER A 255 -33.42 21.19 -3.55
C SER A 255 -34.58 22.07 -4.05
N MET A 256 -35.16 21.73 -5.21
CA MET A 256 -36.39 22.34 -5.71
C MET A 256 -37.67 21.75 -5.11
N GLY A 257 -37.57 20.72 -4.25
CA GLY A 257 -38.73 20.01 -3.69
C GLY A 257 -39.53 19.25 -4.76
N ARG A 258 -38.86 18.72 -5.78
CA ARG A 258 -39.45 18.03 -6.94
C ARG A 258 -38.95 16.59 -7.06
N PRO A 259 -39.76 15.68 -7.65
CA PRO A 259 -39.29 14.35 -8.00
C PRO A 259 -38.31 14.40 -9.17
N VAL A 260 -37.34 13.47 -9.18
CA VAL A 260 -36.33 13.36 -10.25
C VAL A 260 -36.94 13.14 -11.64
N THR A 261 -38.15 12.56 -11.71
CA THR A 261 -38.88 12.32 -12.97
C THR A 261 -39.28 13.59 -13.72
N ASP A 262 -39.21 14.76 -13.07
CA ASP A 262 -39.43 16.06 -13.70
C ASP A 262 -38.22 16.50 -14.55
N PHE A 263 -37.14 15.71 -14.53
CA PHE A 263 -35.89 15.99 -15.22
C PHE A 263 -35.46 14.80 -16.10
N ASP A 264 -35.29 15.07 -17.39
CA ASP A 264 -34.65 14.16 -18.34
C ASP A 264 -33.14 14.05 -18.08
N THR A 265 -32.58 12.90 -18.45
CA THR A 265 -31.14 12.61 -18.40
C THR A 265 -30.39 13.34 -19.53
N PRO A 266 -29.20 13.94 -19.31
CA PRO A 266 -28.48 13.96 -18.05
C PRO A 266 -29.06 14.97 -17.05
N LEU A 267 -29.39 16.19 -17.44
CA LEU A 267 -30.04 17.15 -16.54
C LEU A 267 -30.79 18.23 -17.33
N ARG A 268 -32.07 17.97 -17.59
CA ARG A 268 -32.96 18.92 -18.26
C ARG A 268 -34.39 18.79 -17.75
N LEU A 269 -34.97 19.90 -17.31
CA LEU A 269 -36.38 19.95 -16.93
C LEU A 269 -37.27 19.61 -18.14
N ASN A 270 -38.18 18.65 -17.95
CA ASN A 270 -39.02 18.13 -19.04
C ASN A 270 -40.45 18.68 -19.04
N ARG A 271 -40.82 19.41 -17.99
CA ARG A 271 -42.13 20.05 -17.83
C ARG A 271 -42.03 21.34 -17.04
N SER A 272 -43.01 22.22 -17.21
CA SER A 272 -43.10 23.42 -16.36
C SER A 272 -43.45 23.04 -14.93
N ILE A 273 -42.74 23.63 -13.96
CA ILE A 273 -42.98 23.43 -12.52
C ILE A 273 -43.15 24.78 -11.82
N PRO A 274 -43.89 24.86 -10.71
CA PRO A 274 -43.87 26.07 -9.88
C PRO A 274 -42.45 26.38 -9.43
N ALA A 275 -42.04 27.64 -9.52
CA ALA A 275 -40.67 28.02 -9.17
C ALA A 275 -40.41 27.84 -7.66
N PRO A 276 -39.16 27.55 -7.27
CA PRO A 276 -38.76 27.52 -5.86
C PRO A 276 -39.14 28.84 -5.17
N GLY A 277 -39.71 28.79 -3.97
CA GLY A 277 -40.23 29.97 -3.27
C GLY A 277 -41.71 30.31 -3.57
N GLY A 278 -42.35 29.62 -4.53
CA GLY A 278 -43.81 29.61 -4.68
C GLY A 278 -44.44 30.74 -5.50
N GLN A 279 -43.64 31.66 -6.07
CA GLN A 279 -44.10 32.67 -7.03
C GLN A 279 -43.58 32.35 -8.43
N GLY A 280 -44.43 32.47 -9.44
CA GLY A 280 -44.08 32.15 -10.83
C GLY A 280 -43.93 30.65 -11.15
N THR A 281 -43.47 30.39 -12.37
CA THR A 281 -43.31 29.07 -12.98
C THR A 281 -41.95 28.97 -13.65
N LEU A 282 -41.18 27.93 -13.32
CA LEU A 282 -39.98 27.56 -14.06
C LEU A 282 -40.38 26.72 -15.28
N ARG A 283 -40.10 27.24 -16.47
CA ARG A 283 -40.48 26.63 -17.76
C ARG A 283 -39.41 25.69 -18.29
N SER A 284 -38.15 26.04 -18.10
CA SER A 284 -37.00 25.21 -18.48
C SER A 284 -35.85 25.42 -17.51
N LEU A 285 -35.08 24.36 -17.32
CA LEU A 285 -33.78 24.36 -16.66
C LEU A 285 -32.93 23.29 -17.32
N GLU A 286 -31.70 23.61 -17.65
CA GLU A 286 -30.76 22.67 -18.26
C GLU A 286 -29.34 22.97 -17.77
N ALA A 287 -28.58 21.91 -17.49
CA ALA A 287 -27.17 22.01 -17.16
C ALA A 287 -26.32 21.20 -18.16
N ARG A 288 -25.22 21.80 -18.61
CA ARG A 288 -24.28 21.19 -19.57
C ARG A 288 -22.86 21.59 -19.24
N VAL A 289 -21.88 20.72 -19.50
CA VAL A 289 -20.46 21.09 -19.44
C VAL A 289 -20.09 21.87 -20.70
N VAL A 290 -19.50 23.06 -20.52
CA VAL A 290 -19.07 23.96 -21.59
C VAL A 290 -17.67 24.50 -21.25
N GLY A 291 -16.65 23.98 -21.94
CA GLY A 291 -15.26 24.20 -21.53
C GLY A 291 -15.06 23.71 -20.09
N ASN A 292 -14.27 24.43 -19.31
CA ASN A 292 -13.93 24.05 -17.93
C ASN A 292 -14.99 24.43 -16.87
N ARG A 293 -16.28 24.49 -17.25
CA ARG A 293 -17.38 24.98 -16.40
C ARG A 293 -18.67 24.23 -16.69
N ILE A 294 -19.58 24.21 -15.72
CA ILE A 294 -20.95 23.75 -15.95
C ILE A 294 -21.82 24.97 -16.21
N SER A 295 -22.36 25.09 -17.41
CA SER A 295 -23.34 26.11 -17.76
C SER A 295 -24.73 25.66 -17.33
N VAL A 296 -25.40 26.48 -16.53
CA VAL A 296 -26.81 26.31 -16.15
C VAL A 296 -27.61 27.39 -16.85
N THR A 297 -28.66 26.99 -17.57
CA THR A 297 -29.56 27.90 -18.27
C THR A 297 -31.00 27.57 -17.93
N GLY A 298 -31.86 28.57 -17.89
CA GLY A 298 -33.27 28.35 -17.62
C GLY A 298 -34.16 29.51 -18.02
N ARG A 299 -35.46 29.27 -17.94
CA ARG A 299 -36.51 30.24 -18.26
C ARG A 299 -37.59 30.18 -17.21
N ALA A 300 -37.91 31.33 -16.64
CA ALA A 300 -38.98 31.51 -15.66
C ALA A 300 -40.04 32.47 -16.21
N THR A 301 -41.29 32.27 -15.79
CA THR A 301 -42.41 33.15 -16.13
C THR A 301 -43.21 33.44 -14.88
N ASP A 302 -43.64 34.67 -14.70
CA ASP A 302 -44.62 35.03 -13.67
C ASP A 302 -45.67 35.99 -14.24
N SER A 303 -46.83 36.04 -13.60
CA SER A 303 -47.93 36.89 -14.08
C SER A 303 -48.85 37.29 -12.94
N GLY A 304 -49.41 38.48 -13.06
CA GLY A 304 -50.41 39.00 -12.13
C GLY A 304 -51.46 39.84 -12.84
N SER A 305 -52.23 40.61 -12.07
CA SER A 305 -53.27 41.45 -12.65
C SER A 305 -52.67 42.54 -13.54
N GLY A 306 -52.83 42.39 -14.85
CA GLY A 306 -52.41 43.38 -15.86
C GLY A 306 -50.95 43.28 -16.31
N TRP A 307 -50.21 42.26 -15.90
CA TRP A 307 -48.81 42.08 -16.29
C TRP A 307 -48.43 40.60 -16.45
N SER A 308 -47.48 40.33 -17.34
CA SER A 308 -46.75 39.06 -17.42
C SER A 308 -45.27 39.35 -17.66
N ALA A 309 -44.41 38.55 -17.04
CA ALA A 309 -42.98 38.63 -17.21
C ALA A 309 -42.41 37.28 -17.61
N GLU A 310 -41.42 37.32 -18.48
CA GLU A 310 -40.65 36.18 -18.90
C GLU A 310 -39.17 36.49 -18.77
N SER A 311 -38.43 35.57 -18.18
CA SER A 311 -37.02 35.79 -17.88
C SER A 311 -36.19 34.60 -18.25
N ASN A 312 -35.16 34.86 -19.04
CA ASN A 312 -34.11 33.90 -19.33
C ASN A 312 -32.94 34.18 -18.40
N PHE A 313 -32.38 33.13 -17.80
CA PHE A 313 -31.21 33.26 -16.95
C PHE A 313 -30.14 32.26 -17.33
N SER A 314 -28.89 32.64 -17.07
CA SER A 314 -27.74 31.77 -17.20
C SER A 314 -26.71 32.06 -16.13
N PHE A 315 -26.08 31.02 -15.62
CA PHE A 315 -24.91 31.13 -14.74
C PHE A 315 -23.98 29.95 -14.95
N PHE A 316 -22.78 30.04 -14.40
CA PHE A 316 -21.80 28.96 -14.42
C PHE A 316 -21.57 28.42 -13.02
N ILE A 317 -21.26 27.13 -12.96
CA ILE A 317 -20.71 26.48 -11.78
C ILE A 317 -19.25 26.17 -12.10
N ASP A 318 -18.37 26.73 -11.28
CA ASP A 318 -16.93 26.53 -11.29
C ASP A 318 -16.57 25.49 -10.24
N ILE A 319 -15.81 24.47 -10.64
CA ILE A 319 -15.19 23.49 -9.74
C ILE A 319 -13.69 23.75 -9.75
N GLY A 320 -13.12 24.01 -8.59
CA GLY A 320 -11.73 24.38 -8.41
C GLY A 320 -11.05 23.62 -7.27
N LEU A 321 -9.78 23.96 -7.03
CA LEU A 321 -9.03 23.52 -5.86
C LEU A 321 -8.61 24.74 -5.04
N ASP A 322 -8.82 24.66 -3.74
CA ASP A 322 -8.25 25.59 -2.77
C ASP A 322 -7.64 24.79 -1.61
N ALA A 323 -6.37 25.08 -1.29
CA ALA A 323 -5.58 24.36 -0.28
C ALA A 323 -5.64 22.82 -0.37
N GLY A 324 -5.79 22.26 -1.59
CA GLY A 324 -5.91 20.82 -1.82
C GLY A 324 -7.32 20.24 -1.60
N ALA A 325 -8.29 21.07 -1.21
CA ALA A 325 -9.70 20.73 -1.13
C ALA A 325 -10.45 21.21 -2.37
N ILE A 326 -11.50 20.47 -2.75
CA ILE A 326 -12.33 20.80 -3.90
C ILE A 326 -13.31 21.89 -3.50
N THR A 327 -13.36 22.95 -4.30
CA THR A 327 -14.30 24.05 -4.13
C THR A 327 -15.31 24.05 -5.26
N VAL A 328 -16.57 24.30 -4.93
CA VAL A 328 -17.65 24.46 -5.89
C VAL A 328 -18.23 25.84 -5.68
N THR A 329 -18.26 26.65 -6.72
CA THR A 329 -18.76 28.02 -6.66
C THR A 329 -19.68 28.28 -7.83
N ALA A 330 -20.78 28.99 -7.59
CA ALA A 330 -21.66 29.47 -8.65
C ALA A 330 -21.35 30.94 -8.94
N THR A 331 -21.30 31.31 -10.23
CA THR A 331 -21.20 32.71 -10.62
C THR A 331 -22.54 33.42 -10.39
N THR A 332 -22.50 34.74 -10.22
CA THR A 332 -23.73 35.55 -10.23
C THR A 332 -24.54 35.31 -11.52
N PRO A 333 -25.85 35.03 -11.44
CA PRO A 333 -26.68 34.84 -12.61
C PRO A 333 -26.78 36.08 -13.48
N VAL A 334 -26.69 35.88 -14.79
CA VAL A 334 -27.07 36.86 -15.81
C VAL A 334 -28.53 36.63 -16.13
N VAL A 335 -29.36 37.67 -16.01
CA VAL A 335 -30.80 37.61 -16.20
C VAL A 335 -31.23 38.63 -17.26
N ASP A 336 -32.04 38.17 -18.21
CA ASP A 336 -32.69 38.99 -19.21
C ASP A 336 -34.20 38.80 -19.09
N THR A 337 -34.94 39.91 -18.93
CA THR A 337 -36.35 39.91 -18.56
C THR A 337 -37.17 40.74 -19.51
N ASP A 338 -38.15 40.10 -20.13
CA ASP A 338 -39.19 40.73 -20.94
C ASP A 338 -40.47 40.88 -20.12
N VAL A 339 -41.15 42.03 -20.26
CA VAL A 339 -42.33 42.37 -19.46
C VAL A 339 -43.42 42.94 -20.35
N ASP A 340 -44.54 42.22 -20.39
CA ASP A 340 -45.76 42.65 -21.05
C ASP A 340 -46.72 43.28 -20.04
N LEU A 341 -47.20 44.48 -20.34
CA LEU A 341 -48.16 45.21 -19.53
C LEU A 341 -49.44 45.48 -20.32
N ALA A 342 -50.59 45.21 -19.70
CA ALA A 342 -51.88 45.60 -20.26
C ALA A 342 -51.98 47.13 -20.35
N TRP A 343 -52.63 47.63 -21.40
CA TRP A 343 -52.75 49.07 -21.69
C TRP A 343 -53.32 49.91 -20.51
N TRP A 344 -54.15 49.31 -19.66
CA TRP A 344 -54.71 50.01 -18.50
C TRP A 344 -53.71 50.19 -17.34
N VAL A 345 -52.66 49.35 -17.26
CA VAL A 345 -51.55 49.51 -16.31
C VAL A 345 -50.66 50.70 -16.72
N TRP A 346 -50.48 50.90 -18.03
CA TRP A 346 -49.86 52.11 -18.58
C TRP A 346 -50.67 53.38 -18.30
N LEU A 347 -52.01 53.30 -18.30
CA LEU A 347 -52.85 54.45 -17.96
C LEU A 347 -52.91 54.72 -16.46
N ALA A 348 -52.93 53.68 -15.62
CA ALA A 348 -52.90 53.82 -14.17
C ALA A 348 -51.58 54.45 -13.68
N SER A 349 -50.45 54.13 -14.32
CA SER A 349 -49.14 54.75 -14.02
C SER A 349 -49.04 56.22 -14.47
N LEU A 350 -49.80 56.62 -15.50
CA LEU A 350 -49.94 58.03 -15.92
C LEU A 350 -50.94 58.82 -15.04
N GLY A 351 -52.04 58.19 -14.60
CA GLY A 351 -53.11 58.84 -13.83
C GLY A 351 -52.77 59.17 -12.36
N LEU A 352 -51.76 58.52 -11.79
CA LEU A 352 -51.28 58.76 -10.41
C LEU A 352 -50.04 59.67 -10.33
N GLY A 353 -49.64 60.31 -11.44
CA GLY A 353 -48.58 61.32 -11.46
C GLY A 353 -47.17 60.74 -11.27
N GLY A 354 -46.56 60.25 -12.36
CA GLY A 354 -45.10 60.18 -12.57
C GLY A 354 -44.24 59.30 -11.64
N LEU A 355 -44.73 58.87 -10.48
CA LEU A 355 -43.92 58.18 -9.46
C LEU A 355 -43.97 56.65 -9.56
N PHE A 356 -45.01 56.07 -10.19
CA PHE A 356 -45.26 54.62 -10.19
C PHE A 356 -44.81 53.88 -11.46
N GLY A 357 -44.40 54.59 -12.52
CA GLY A 357 -43.80 53.96 -13.72
C GLY A 357 -42.50 53.21 -13.40
N GLY A 358 -41.73 53.70 -12.43
CA GLY A 358 -40.55 52.99 -11.91
C GLY A 358 -40.88 51.84 -10.95
N ILE A 359 -41.97 51.94 -10.19
CA ILE A 359 -42.34 50.94 -9.16
C ILE A 359 -42.83 49.63 -9.81
N VAL A 360 -43.56 49.69 -10.91
CA VAL A 360 -44.01 48.46 -11.61
C VAL A 360 -42.82 47.73 -12.24
N GLY A 361 -41.88 48.45 -12.86
CA GLY A 361 -40.63 47.86 -13.37
C GLY A 361 -39.74 47.28 -12.26
N VAL A 362 -39.62 47.99 -11.13
CA VAL A 362 -38.83 47.53 -9.97
C VAL A 362 -39.45 46.33 -9.28
N ILE A 363 -40.79 46.28 -9.12
CA ILE A 363 -41.48 45.14 -8.49
C ILE A 363 -41.36 43.91 -9.38
N ILE A 364 -41.59 44.04 -10.70
CA ILE A 364 -41.52 42.90 -11.62
C ILE A 364 -40.09 42.38 -11.74
N ALA A 365 -39.10 43.29 -11.87
CA ALA A 365 -37.69 42.91 -11.85
C ALA A 365 -37.29 42.26 -10.52
N ALA A 366 -37.79 42.74 -9.37
CA ALA A 366 -37.51 42.15 -8.05
C ALA A 366 -38.14 40.77 -7.88
N VAL A 367 -39.35 40.53 -8.38
CA VAL A 367 -40.02 39.22 -8.30
C VAL A 367 -39.31 38.21 -9.19
N VAL A 368 -38.98 38.59 -10.42
CA VAL A 368 -38.20 37.75 -11.32
C VAL A 368 -36.81 37.45 -10.76
N LEU A 369 -36.13 38.48 -10.26
CA LEU A 369 -34.79 38.33 -9.69
C LEU A 369 -34.84 37.40 -8.48
N ALA A 370 -35.86 37.52 -7.62
CA ALA A 370 -36.08 36.61 -6.50
C ALA A 370 -36.31 35.16 -6.94
N ILE A 371 -37.01 34.92 -8.07
CA ILE A 371 -37.15 33.57 -8.64
C ILE A 371 -35.80 33.04 -9.13
N VAL A 372 -35.02 33.85 -9.84
CA VAL A 372 -33.71 33.42 -10.35
C VAL A 372 -32.70 33.22 -9.23
N GLU A 373 -32.69 34.09 -8.23
CA GLU A 373 -31.88 33.95 -7.01
C GLU A 373 -32.29 32.70 -6.25
N ALA A 374 -33.58 32.44 -6.01
CA ALA A 374 -34.03 31.21 -5.34
C ALA A 374 -33.66 29.94 -6.12
N VAL A 375 -33.67 29.98 -7.46
CA VAL A 375 -33.21 28.87 -8.30
C VAL A 375 -31.69 28.72 -8.22
N ALA A 376 -30.93 29.81 -8.31
CA ALA A 376 -29.47 29.80 -8.27
C ALA A 376 -28.95 29.40 -6.89
N GLU A 377 -29.53 29.92 -5.81
CA GLU A 377 -29.26 29.53 -4.42
C GLU A 377 -29.68 28.10 -4.17
N GLY A 378 -30.89 27.67 -4.58
CA GLY A 378 -31.33 26.28 -4.42
C GLY A 378 -30.45 25.28 -5.17
N ILE A 379 -29.91 25.67 -6.34
CA ILE A 379 -28.92 24.86 -7.07
C ILE A 379 -27.57 24.93 -6.36
N ALA A 380 -27.08 26.11 -5.99
CA ALA A 380 -25.79 26.26 -5.32
C ALA A 380 -25.74 25.52 -3.99
N ASP A 381 -26.72 25.71 -3.11
CA ASP A 381 -26.84 25.04 -1.81
C ASP A 381 -26.92 23.52 -2.01
N GLY A 382 -27.82 23.03 -2.87
CA GLY A 382 -27.96 21.59 -3.14
C GLY A 382 -26.70 20.93 -3.71
N LEU A 383 -25.82 21.71 -4.34
CA LEU A 383 -24.54 21.22 -4.90
C LEU A 383 -23.36 21.39 -3.93
N ILE A 384 -23.36 22.45 -3.10
CA ILE A 384 -22.27 22.81 -2.18
C ILE A 384 -22.41 22.11 -0.83
N SER A 385 -23.61 22.07 -0.22
CA SER A 385 -23.77 21.56 1.15
C SER A 385 -23.77 20.03 1.21
N ASP A 386 -24.45 19.38 0.26
CA ASP A 386 -24.71 17.94 0.34
C ASP A 386 -24.19 17.16 -0.88
N GLY A 387 -23.77 17.84 -1.94
CA GLY A 387 -23.80 17.30 -3.29
C GLY A 387 -22.48 16.87 -3.94
N ILE A 388 -21.88 17.82 -4.64
CA ILE A 388 -20.66 17.63 -5.41
C ILE A 388 -19.45 17.65 -4.48
N SER A 389 -19.43 18.58 -3.52
CA SER A 389 -18.35 18.71 -2.53
C SER A 389 -18.18 17.42 -1.71
N GLY A 390 -19.27 16.78 -1.29
CA GLY A 390 -19.24 15.50 -0.58
C GLY A 390 -18.82 14.32 -1.46
N ALA A 391 -19.46 14.16 -2.62
CA ALA A 391 -19.17 13.04 -3.54
C ALA A 391 -17.73 13.07 -4.08
N ILE A 392 -17.23 14.26 -4.44
CA ILE A 392 -15.87 14.42 -4.98
C ILE A 392 -14.85 14.62 -3.83
N GLY A 393 -15.25 15.22 -2.71
CA GLY A 393 -14.41 15.39 -1.52
C GLY A 393 -14.09 14.09 -0.78
N GLY A 394 -14.85 13.01 -1.00
CA GLY A 394 -14.52 11.66 -0.52
C GLY A 394 -13.42 10.96 -1.34
N LEU A 395 -13.12 11.42 -2.55
CA LEU A 395 -12.16 10.76 -3.46
C LEU A 395 -10.72 10.71 -2.95
N PRO A 396 -10.19 11.77 -2.28
CA PRO A 396 -8.88 11.69 -1.63
C PRO A 396 -8.74 10.54 -0.65
N ALA A 397 -9.85 9.97 -0.15
CA ALA A 397 -9.84 8.82 0.76
C ALA A 397 -9.88 7.45 0.07
N ILE A 398 -10.05 7.39 -1.27
CA ILE A 398 -9.99 6.11 -1.99
C ILE A 398 -8.53 5.64 -2.02
N PRO A 399 -8.21 4.49 -1.39
CA PRO A 399 -6.86 3.97 -1.41
C PRO A 399 -6.55 3.35 -2.79
N LEU A 400 -5.46 3.79 -3.41
CA LEU A 400 -5.08 3.38 -4.77
C LEU A 400 -3.63 2.88 -4.81
N GLY A 401 -3.44 1.65 -5.29
CA GLY A 401 -2.14 0.98 -5.33
C GLY A 401 -1.76 0.26 -4.02
N PRO A 402 -0.73 -0.61 -4.01
CA PRO A 402 -0.48 -1.55 -2.91
C PRO A 402 -0.29 -0.90 -1.53
N ILE A 403 0.19 0.35 -1.51
CA ILE A 403 0.41 1.14 -0.30
C ILE A 403 -0.33 2.48 -0.36
N GLY A 404 -1.32 2.62 -1.23
CA GLY A 404 -2.12 3.83 -1.32
C GLY A 404 -2.96 4.03 -0.06
N GLY A 405 -2.79 5.17 0.60
CA GLY A 405 -3.65 5.65 1.69
C GLY A 405 -4.60 6.77 1.26
N GLY A 406 -4.52 7.21 -0.01
CA GLY A 406 -5.35 8.28 -0.55
C GLY A 406 -4.69 9.04 -1.69
N LEU A 407 -5.25 10.19 -2.05
CA LEU A 407 -4.74 11.08 -3.10
C LEU A 407 -4.50 12.50 -2.59
N THR A 408 -3.40 13.12 -3.00
CA THR A 408 -3.21 14.57 -2.90
C THR A 408 -3.50 15.18 -4.26
N LEU A 409 -4.52 16.04 -4.34
CA LEU A 409 -4.92 16.69 -5.58
C LEU A 409 -4.00 17.86 -5.92
N SER A 410 -3.66 17.98 -7.21
CA SER A 410 -2.74 19.00 -7.73
C SER A 410 -3.40 19.97 -8.71
N SER A 411 -4.38 19.50 -9.49
CA SER A 411 -5.16 20.32 -10.42
C SER A 411 -6.48 19.63 -10.78
N ILE A 412 -7.44 20.43 -11.24
CA ILE A 412 -8.74 19.97 -11.74
C ILE A 412 -8.99 20.58 -13.11
N VAL A 413 -9.47 19.76 -14.06
CA VAL A 413 -9.93 20.18 -15.38
C VAL A 413 -11.32 19.59 -15.63
N LEU A 414 -12.30 20.44 -15.84
CA LEU A 414 -13.67 20.11 -16.22
C LEU A 414 -13.76 19.84 -17.73
N ASP A 415 -13.22 18.71 -18.16
CA ASP A 415 -13.50 18.05 -19.44
C ASP A 415 -13.39 16.55 -19.18
N ASP A 416 -14.53 15.91 -18.87
CA ASP A 416 -14.63 14.62 -18.17
C ASP A 416 -14.01 14.65 -16.76
N LEU A 417 -14.23 15.76 -16.05
CA LEU A 417 -13.71 16.09 -14.71
C LEU A 417 -12.44 15.30 -14.35
N GLU A 418 -11.33 15.78 -14.88
CA GLU A 418 -10.00 15.28 -14.60
C GLU A 418 -9.50 15.84 -13.28
N LEU A 419 -9.21 14.96 -12.32
CA LEU A 419 -8.50 15.27 -11.09
C LEU A 419 -7.09 14.70 -11.22
N ARG A 420 -6.10 15.58 -11.25
CA ARG A 420 -4.69 15.19 -11.28
C ARG A 420 -4.16 15.10 -9.88
N SER A 421 -3.42 14.05 -9.58
CA SER A 421 -3.02 13.76 -8.21
C SER A 421 -1.66 13.09 -8.11
N SER A 422 -1.15 13.07 -6.88
CA SER A 422 -0.12 12.13 -6.42
C SER A 422 -0.71 11.22 -5.36
N ILE A 423 -0.27 9.97 -5.31
CA ILE A 423 -0.75 9.01 -4.32
C ILE A 423 -0.11 9.29 -2.96
N VAL A 424 -0.94 9.39 -1.93
CA VAL A 424 -0.49 9.42 -0.53
C VAL A 424 -0.17 7.99 -0.12
N ARG A 425 1.03 7.75 0.38
CA ARG A 425 1.48 6.41 0.78
C ARG A 425 1.17 6.17 2.25
N SER A 426 0.52 5.04 2.56
CA SER A 426 0.20 4.60 3.92
C SER A 426 1.38 3.93 4.62
N VAL A 427 2.35 3.44 3.84
CA VAL A 427 3.60 2.83 4.33
C VAL A 427 4.76 3.75 3.97
N SER A 428 5.56 4.12 4.97
CA SER A 428 6.83 4.79 4.79
C SER A 428 7.97 3.80 5.00
N VAL A 429 9.03 3.92 4.18
CA VAL A 429 10.29 3.24 4.49
C VAL A 429 10.78 3.83 5.83
N PRO A 430 11.12 3.00 6.83
CA PRO A 430 11.59 3.49 8.11
C PRO A 430 12.73 4.49 7.91
N VAL A 431 12.74 5.57 8.68
CA VAL A 431 13.81 6.56 8.62
C VAL A 431 14.86 6.16 9.64
N LYS A 432 16.08 5.88 9.18
CA LYS A 432 17.24 5.63 10.04
C LYS A 432 17.65 6.90 10.76
N HIS A 433 17.75 7.99 10.00
CA HIS A 433 18.10 9.32 10.52
C HIS A 433 17.55 10.41 9.60
N GLN A 434 17.18 11.55 10.18
CA GLN A 434 16.84 12.78 9.46
C GLN A 434 17.50 13.96 10.16
N GLY A 435 18.13 14.84 9.38
CA GLY A 435 18.83 15.98 9.94
C GLY A 435 19.07 17.10 8.92
N GLY A 436 19.65 18.18 9.43
CA GLY A 436 20.13 19.28 8.62
C GLY A 436 21.31 19.97 9.29
N ASN A 437 22.19 20.56 8.50
CA ASN A 437 23.33 21.33 8.99
C ASN A 437 23.57 22.57 8.13
N ILE A 438 24.08 23.62 8.77
CA ILE A 438 24.47 24.87 8.13
C ILE A 438 25.93 25.15 8.48
N GLY A 439 26.79 25.23 7.47
CA GLY A 439 28.23 25.40 7.69
C GLY A 439 28.92 26.26 6.66
N LEU A 440 29.61 27.30 7.11
CA LEU A 440 30.53 28.08 6.28
C LEU A 440 31.90 27.37 6.14
N GLY A 441 32.40 26.80 7.23
CA GLY A 441 33.60 25.95 7.24
C GLY A 441 33.32 24.58 6.64
N GLY A 442 34.38 23.90 6.18
CA GLY A 442 34.27 22.50 5.78
C GLY A 442 33.85 21.61 6.95
N PHE A 443 32.96 20.66 6.68
CA PHE A 443 32.48 19.70 7.66
C PHE A 443 32.25 18.36 6.98
N SER A 444 32.12 17.31 7.76
CA SER A 444 31.71 15.99 7.31
C SER A 444 30.52 15.49 8.11
N VAL A 445 29.75 14.61 7.52
CA VAL A 445 28.55 14.02 8.11
C VAL A 445 28.54 12.51 7.84
N ASP A 446 28.29 11.76 8.91
CA ASP A 446 27.76 10.40 8.85
C ASP A 446 26.24 10.53 8.74
N LEU A 447 25.68 10.12 7.61
CA LEU A 447 24.26 10.27 7.30
C LEU A 447 23.42 9.20 8.01
N ASP A 448 24.03 8.10 8.45
CA ASP A 448 23.38 7.00 9.16
C ASP A 448 23.15 7.32 10.65
N SER A 449 24.07 8.05 11.28
CA SER A 449 23.97 8.47 12.68
C SER A 449 23.63 9.96 12.87
N GLY A 450 23.86 10.78 11.85
CA GLY A 450 23.77 12.24 11.92
C GLY A 450 25.00 12.92 12.55
N ALA A 451 26.05 12.17 12.86
CA ALA A 451 27.25 12.71 13.49
C ALA A 451 27.99 13.67 12.55
N LEU A 452 28.25 14.89 13.04
CA LEU A 452 28.99 15.93 12.33
C LEU A 452 30.41 16.03 12.87
N SER A 453 31.38 16.22 11.98
CA SER A 453 32.80 16.40 12.33
C SER A 453 33.47 17.46 11.47
N ALA A 454 34.59 18.00 11.96
CA ALA A 454 35.44 18.91 11.20
C ALA A 454 36.35 18.17 10.19
N GLY A 455 36.40 16.84 10.23
CA GLY A 455 37.22 16.01 9.34
C GLY A 455 36.58 14.65 9.07
N VAL A 456 37.11 13.91 8.10
CA VAL A 456 36.62 12.58 7.73
C VAL A 456 36.97 11.57 8.83
N LEU A 457 35.95 10.95 9.41
CA LEU A 457 36.05 9.87 10.41
C LEU A 457 35.57 8.54 9.81
N PRO A 458 35.87 7.39 10.42
CA PRO A 458 35.21 6.13 10.07
C PRO A 458 33.68 6.27 10.14
N GLY A 459 32.97 5.76 9.12
CA GLY A 459 31.52 5.92 8.98
C GLY A 459 31.06 7.25 8.37
N THR A 460 31.98 8.18 8.06
CA THR A 460 31.62 9.41 7.34
C THR A 460 31.19 9.10 5.92
N ASP A 461 30.03 9.60 5.54
CA ASP A 461 29.49 9.43 4.19
C ASP A 461 29.77 10.63 3.31
N LEU A 462 29.56 11.86 3.79
CA LEU A 462 29.63 13.06 2.97
C LEU A 462 30.51 14.13 3.61
N ALA A 463 31.35 14.78 2.81
CA ALA A 463 32.21 15.87 3.23
C ALA A 463 31.98 17.13 2.39
N TRP A 464 31.70 18.24 3.07
CA TRP A 464 31.66 19.59 2.51
C TRP A 464 33.05 20.24 2.56
N ASN A 465 33.51 20.69 1.39
CA ASN A 465 34.69 21.53 1.25
C ASN A 465 34.32 22.82 0.50
N PRO A 466 34.41 24.00 1.15
CA PRO A 466 34.05 25.28 0.54
C PRO A 466 34.80 25.62 -0.76
N ALA A 467 35.98 25.03 -0.98
CA ALA A 467 36.78 25.26 -2.18
C ALA A 467 36.41 24.33 -3.35
N SER A 468 35.88 23.13 -3.09
CA SER A 468 35.70 22.10 -4.13
C SER A 468 34.27 21.55 -4.26
N GLY A 469 33.42 21.72 -3.26
CA GLY A 469 32.05 21.23 -3.25
C GLY A 469 31.82 20.10 -2.23
N LEU A 470 30.86 19.22 -2.54
CA LEU A 470 30.52 18.05 -1.73
C LEU A 470 31.23 16.82 -2.27
N ASN A 471 31.80 16.00 -1.39
CA ASN A 471 32.47 14.74 -1.73
C ASN A 471 31.85 13.58 -0.96
N ALA A 472 31.52 12.50 -1.66
CA ALA A 472 31.17 11.22 -1.06
C ALA A 472 32.46 10.52 -0.57
N VAL A 473 32.40 9.92 0.61
CA VAL A 473 33.55 9.35 1.35
C VAL A 473 33.21 7.95 1.87
N GLY A 474 34.22 7.13 2.20
CA GLY A 474 33.98 5.82 2.82
C GLY A 474 33.33 4.79 1.89
N GLY A 475 33.48 4.91 0.57
CA GLY A 475 32.86 4.01 -0.40
C GLY A 475 31.39 4.37 -0.74
N SER A 476 30.88 5.47 -0.19
CA SER A 476 29.59 6.03 -0.58
C SER A 476 29.63 6.63 -1.99
N GLY A 477 28.45 6.79 -2.59
CA GLY A 477 28.30 7.37 -3.93
C GLY A 477 27.04 8.21 -4.06
N LEU A 478 27.12 9.31 -4.81
CA LEU A 478 26.03 10.27 -4.98
C LEU A 478 25.63 10.46 -6.44
N THR A 479 24.43 11.00 -6.68
CA THR A 479 23.96 11.41 -8.01
C THR A 479 22.92 12.52 -7.90
N VAL A 480 23.14 13.62 -8.63
CA VAL A 480 22.20 14.75 -8.72
C VAL A 480 20.94 14.34 -9.47
N THR A 481 19.78 14.80 -8.99
CA THR A 481 18.49 14.54 -9.61
C THR A 481 17.84 15.85 -10.06
N GLY A 482 16.91 15.75 -11.01
CA GLY A 482 16.03 16.86 -11.42
C GLY A 482 14.72 16.90 -10.62
N THR A 483 14.62 16.12 -9.54
CA THR A 483 13.37 15.89 -8.79
C THR A 483 13.35 16.78 -7.54
N SER A 484 12.17 17.21 -7.09
CA SER A 484 12.07 17.95 -5.82
C SER A 484 12.40 17.06 -4.61
N PHE A 485 12.87 17.65 -3.51
CA PHE A 485 13.24 16.90 -2.32
C PHE A 485 12.07 16.08 -1.72
N GLY A 486 10.84 16.61 -1.82
CA GLY A 486 9.63 15.92 -1.39
C GLY A 486 9.28 14.72 -2.28
N ALA A 487 9.49 14.84 -3.59
CA ALA A 487 9.16 13.80 -4.56
C ALA A 487 10.25 12.73 -4.73
N LEU A 488 11.51 13.01 -4.36
CA LEU A 488 12.59 12.03 -4.46
C LEU A 488 12.35 10.87 -3.48
N THR A 489 12.17 9.66 -4.03
CA THR A 489 11.88 8.44 -3.28
C THR A 489 13.13 7.58 -3.08
N PRO A 490 13.19 6.71 -2.05
CA PRO A 490 14.28 5.73 -1.90
C PRO A 490 14.47 4.87 -3.16
N VAL A 491 13.37 4.55 -3.85
CA VAL A 491 13.33 3.73 -5.06
C VAL A 491 14.01 4.43 -6.24
N GLN A 492 13.72 5.72 -6.42
CA GLN A 492 14.40 6.50 -7.44
C GLN A 492 15.90 6.54 -7.16
N ILE A 493 16.28 6.69 -5.88
CA ILE A 493 17.69 6.67 -5.46
C ILE A 493 18.33 5.31 -5.73
N SER A 494 17.66 4.19 -5.45
CA SER A 494 18.22 2.86 -5.66
C SER A 494 18.51 2.55 -7.14
N ARG A 495 17.78 3.20 -8.06
CA ARG A 495 17.95 3.10 -9.52
C ARG A 495 18.98 4.09 -10.08
N LEU A 496 19.46 5.05 -9.29
CA LEU A 496 20.49 5.98 -9.76
C LEU A 496 21.83 5.27 -9.92
N PRO A 497 22.64 5.64 -10.92
CA PRO A 497 24.03 5.20 -11.04
C PRO A 497 24.87 5.96 -9.99
N LEU A 498 24.75 5.57 -8.72
CA LEU A 498 25.41 6.15 -7.54
C LEU A 498 26.93 5.89 -7.53
N ALA A 499 27.62 6.26 -8.60
CA ALA A 499 29.05 6.06 -8.84
C ALA A 499 29.86 7.37 -8.79
N THR A 500 29.19 8.52 -8.74
CA THR A 500 29.89 9.80 -8.66
C THR A 500 30.35 10.05 -7.23
N SER A 501 31.64 10.36 -7.04
CA SER A 501 32.23 10.63 -5.73
C SER A 501 32.25 12.12 -5.36
N GLN A 502 31.93 13.02 -6.28
CA GLN A 502 32.02 14.46 -6.06
C GLN A 502 30.94 15.25 -6.79
N MET A 503 30.37 16.23 -6.10
CA MET A 503 29.55 17.31 -6.66
C MET A 503 30.33 18.61 -6.56
N SER A 504 30.66 19.20 -7.72
CA SER A 504 31.43 20.44 -7.76
C SER A 504 30.65 21.62 -7.17
N LEU A 505 31.37 22.59 -6.61
CA LEU A 505 30.79 23.80 -6.01
C LEU A 505 29.83 24.54 -6.96
N GLY A 506 30.10 24.52 -8.27
CA GLY A 506 29.28 25.19 -9.29
C GLY A 506 27.88 24.59 -9.46
N LEU A 507 27.69 23.32 -9.10
CA LEU A 507 26.38 22.66 -9.14
C LEU A 507 25.51 22.99 -7.92
N ILE A 508 26.11 23.49 -6.83
CA ILE A 508 25.39 23.85 -5.61
C ILE A 508 24.95 25.31 -5.72
N PRO A 509 23.64 25.58 -5.87
CA PRO A 509 23.15 26.93 -6.16
C PRO A 509 23.45 27.87 -5.01
N LEU A 510 23.80 29.11 -5.35
CA LEU A 510 23.86 30.23 -4.41
C LEU A 510 22.53 30.98 -4.49
N THR A 511 21.77 30.98 -3.39
CA THR A 511 20.36 31.37 -3.38
C THR A 511 20.02 32.40 -2.31
N TRP A 512 18.92 33.11 -2.52
CA TRP A 512 18.32 34.02 -1.56
C TRP A 512 17.52 33.27 -0.47
N PRO A 513 17.31 33.91 0.70
CA PRO A 513 16.46 33.35 1.75
C PRO A 513 15.01 33.19 1.28
N ARG A 514 14.33 32.15 1.77
CA ARG A 514 12.93 31.83 1.36
C ARG A 514 11.91 32.94 1.66
N TRP A 515 12.20 33.83 2.62
CA TRP A 515 11.33 34.96 2.97
C TRP A 515 11.53 36.19 2.05
N PHE A 516 12.54 36.17 1.17
CA PHE A 516 12.79 37.26 0.23
C PHE A 516 11.86 37.12 -0.99
N LEU A 517 10.67 37.69 -0.86
CA LEU A 517 9.67 37.77 -1.92
C LEU A 517 10.32 38.38 -3.18
N PHE A 518 10.03 37.84 -4.36
CA PHE A 518 10.54 38.23 -5.69
C PHE A 518 11.86 37.59 -6.20
N MET A 519 12.61 36.84 -5.38
CA MET A 519 13.78 36.08 -5.88
C MET A 519 13.54 34.57 -5.82
N PRO A 520 13.90 33.80 -6.87
CA PRO A 520 13.72 32.36 -6.86
C PRO A 520 14.68 31.70 -5.88
N HIS A 521 14.16 30.79 -5.05
CA HIS A 521 14.95 29.93 -4.19
C HIS A 521 15.30 28.64 -4.94
N HIS A 522 16.60 28.35 -5.09
CA HIS A 522 17.07 27.17 -5.79
C HIS A 522 17.82 26.24 -4.83
N GLU A 523 17.51 24.96 -4.92
CA GLU A 523 18.18 23.88 -4.19
C GLU A 523 18.62 22.80 -5.20
N VAL A 524 19.78 22.18 -4.96
CA VAL A 524 20.16 20.95 -5.67
C VAL A 524 19.68 19.77 -4.85
N VAL A 525 18.96 18.84 -5.48
CA VAL A 525 18.48 17.61 -4.85
C VAL A 525 19.28 16.44 -5.42
N PHE A 526 19.69 15.53 -4.56
CA PHE A 526 20.52 14.39 -4.96
C PHE A 526 20.25 13.16 -4.10
N GLY A 527 20.43 12.00 -4.71
CA GLY A 527 20.40 10.71 -4.03
C GLY A 527 21.81 10.24 -3.68
N MET A 528 21.93 9.43 -2.64
CA MET A 528 23.20 8.89 -2.18
C MET A 528 23.02 7.47 -1.62
N ARG A 529 24.05 6.62 -1.77
CA ARG A 529 24.20 5.36 -1.03
C ARG A 529 25.27 5.57 0.03
N THR A 530 24.95 5.38 1.30
CA THR A 530 25.87 5.55 2.42
C THR A 530 26.92 4.45 2.45
N SER A 531 27.96 4.63 3.24
CA SER A 531 29.02 3.63 3.46
C SER A 531 28.50 2.35 4.12
N GLU A 532 27.39 2.41 4.88
CA GLU A 532 26.66 1.25 5.39
C GLU A 532 25.65 0.65 4.39
N GLY A 533 25.60 1.15 3.15
CA GLY A 533 24.74 0.65 2.09
C GLY A 533 23.29 1.16 2.13
N ARG A 534 22.97 2.12 3.02
CA ARG A 534 21.63 2.72 3.10
C ARG A 534 21.41 3.75 2.01
N LEU A 535 20.15 4.05 1.73
CA LEU A 535 19.77 5.06 0.74
C LEU A 535 19.47 6.37 1.47
N ALA A 536 20.02 7.47 0.98
CA ALA A 536 19.76 8.80 1.51
C ALA A 536 19.32 9.75 0.40
N LYS A 537 18.33 10.60 0.70
CA LYS A 537 18.02 11.77 -0.12
C LYS A 537 18.53 13.02 0.57
N LEU A 538 19.10 13.92 -0.21
CA LEU A 538 19.69 15.15 0.27
C LEU A 538 19.22 16.32 -0.58
N ARG A 539 19.15 17.50 0.04
CA ARG A 539 19.08 18.77 -0.66
C ARG A 539 20.14 19.71 -0.13
N ALA A 540 20.73 20.49 -1.02
CA ALA A 540 21.76 21.45 -0.67
C ALA A 540 21.57 22.78 -1.38
N TRP A 541 21.93 23.87 -0.71
CA TRP A 541 22.06 25.19 -1.30
C TRP A 541 23.04 26.04 -0.49
N ARG A 542 23.55 27.11 -1.09
CA ARG A 542 24.39 28.09 -0.40
C ARG A 542 23.59 29.37 -0.20
N GLN A 543 23.60 29.93 1.00
CA GLN A 543 22.80 31.12 1.29
C GLN A 543 23.62 32.42 1.20
N ILE A 544 23.14 33.38 0.41
CA ILE A 544 23.86 34.64 0.14
C ILE A 544 24.07 35.48 1.40
N ASP A 545 23.04 35.64 2.22
CA ASP A 545 23.06 36.43 3.46
C ASP A 545 23.90 35.76 4.58
N GLN A 546 24.34 34.52 4.39
CA GLN A 546 25.23 33.78 5.28
C GLN A 546 26.60 33.52 4.66
N GLN A 547 27.09 34.46 3.84
CA GLN A 547 28.41 34.40 3.21
C GLN A 547 28.63 33.14 2.33
N GLY A 548 27.55 32.55 1.82
CA GLY A 548 27.61 31.32 1.03
C GLY A 548 27.72 30.04 1.87
N ALA A 549 27.37 30.08 3.16
CA ALA A 549 27.27 28.89 4.00
C ALA A 549 26.40 27.81 3.33
N LEU A 550 26.89 26.57 3.37
CA LEU A 550 26.16 25.43 2.84
C LEU A 550 25.05 25.05 3.82
N HIS A 551 23.82 25.05 3.33
CA HIS A 551 22.69 24.37 3.95
C HIS A 551 22.60 22.98 3.33
N LEU A 552 22.52 21.97 4.18
CA LEU A 552 22.39 20.58 3.79
C LEU A 552 21.30 19.96 4.65
N ASP A 553 20.24 19.45 4.03
CA ASP A 553 19.23 18.64 4.70
C ASP A 553 19.26 17.21 4.13
N TRP A 554 19.02 16.22 4.97
CA TRP A 554 19.00 14.82 4.55
C TRP A 554 17.94 13.99 5.27
N ILE A 555 17.50 12.94 4.58
CA ILE A 555 16.75 11.82 5.15
C ILE A 555 17.45 10.54 4.68
N THR A 556 17.88 9.74 5.65
CA THR A 556 18.49 8.42 5.43
C THR A 556 17.45 7.37 5.77
N PHE A 557 17.13 6.54 4.79
CA PHE A 557 16.17 5.47 4.92
C PHE A 557 16.84 4.24 5.50
N ASP A 558 16.16 3.59 6.43
CA ASP A 558 16.55 2.26 6.86
C ASP A 558 16.34 1.30 5.70
N THR A 559 17.29 0.38 5.52
CA THR A 559 17.18 -0.72 4.58
C THR A 559 17.08 -2.00 5.40
N PRO A 560 16.39 -3.06 4.92
CA PRO A 560 16.44 -4.33 5.60
C PRO A 560 17.91 -4.71 5.80
N THR A 561 18.32 -4.84 7.06
CA THR A 561 19.72 -5.06 7.42
C THR A 561 20.06 -6.54 7.28
N PRO A 562 21.31 -6.87 6.95
CA PRO A 562 21.76 -8.24 7.02
C PRO A 562 21.50 -8.79 8.43
N SER A 563 20.86 -9.94 8.50
CA SER A 563 20.47 -10.56 9.77
C SER A 563 20.76 -12.06 9.74
N LEU A 564 20.82 -12.67 10.92
CA LEU A 564 21.07 -14.09 11.08
C LEU A 564 20.01 -14.68 12.00
N ASP A 565 19.23 -15.63 11.49
CA ASP A 565 18.22 -16.36 12.27
C ASP A 565 18.64 -17.82 12.46
N ILE A 566 18.13 -18.46 13.52
CA ILE A 566 18.25 -19.92 13.71
C ILE A 566 16.86 -20.54 13.61
N ALA A 567 16.63 -21.36 12.59
CA ALA A 567 15.46 -22.23 12.55
C ALA A 567 15.73 -23.49 13.35
N ALA A 568 14.80 -23.88 14.22
CA ALA A 568 14.95 -25.04 15.10
C ALA A 568 13.79 -26.03 14.90
N ARG A 569 14.11 -27.32 14.78
CA ARG A 569 13.14 -28.42 14.80
C ARG A 569 13.55 -29.47 15.81
N TRP A 570 12.61 -29.92 16.62
CA TRP A 570 12.83 -30.95 17.62
C TRP A 570 11.98 -32.18 17.34
N SER A 571 12.57 -33.35 17.59
CA SER A 571 11.89 -34.63 17.48
C SER A 571 12.33 -35.58 18.59
N VAL A 572 11.42 -36.44 19.03
CA VAL A 572 11.75 -37.56 19.92
C VAL A 572 12.14 -38.73 19.03
N THR A 573 13.40 -39.17 19.11
CA THR A 573 13.88 -40.30 18.31
C THR A 573 13.64 -41.64 18.98
N GLU A 574 13.62 -41.66 20.32
CA GLU A 574 13.45 -42.89 21.10
C GLU A 574 12.74 -42.57 22.42
N ARG A 575 11.91 -43.51 22.89
CA ARG A 575 11.21 -43.45 24.19
C ARG A 575 11.59 -44.66 25.01
N GLY A 576 12.04 -44.45 26.24
CA GLY A 576 12.28 -45.53 27.18
C GLY A 576 11.00 -46.04 27.84
N GLU A 577 11.16 -46.82 28.90
CA GLU A 577 10.06 -47.49 29.59
C GLU A 577 9.00 -46.50 30.10
N VAL A 578 7.73 -46.83 29.86
CA VAL A 578 6.59 -45.97 30.22
C VAL A 578 6.16 -46.25 31.64
N THR A 579 6.26 -45.24 32.50
CA THR A 579 5.73 -45.27 33.85
C THR A 579 4.33 -44.67 33.88
N HIS A 580 3.41 -45.39 34.50
CA HIS A 580 2.03 -44.96 34.68
C HIS A 580 1.81 -44.49 36.12
N TYR A 581 1.19 -43.33 36.29
CA TYR A 581 0.81 -42.86 37.61
C TYR A 581 -0.43 -41.97 37.55
N VAL A 582 -1.09 -41.81 38.69
CA VAL A 582 -2.21 -40.89 38.87
C VAL A 582 -1.68 -39.66 39.57
N ALA A 583 -1.84 -38.49 38.95
CA ALA A 583 -1.44 -37.22 39.53
C ALA A 583 -2.43 -36.77 40.63
N LYS A 584 -2.02 -35.77 41.44
CA LYS A 584 -2.81 -35.28 42.58
C LYS A 584 -4.21 -34.78 42.19
N ASP A 585 -4.38 -34.36 40.95
CA ASP A 585 -5.63 -33.90 40.30
C ASP A 585 -6.46 -35.06 39.69
N CYS A 586 -6.14 -36.31 40.03
CA CYS A 586 -6.72 -37.53 39.47
C CYS A 586 -6.42 -37.76 37.97
N SER A 587 -5.57 -36.95 37.33
CA SER A 587 -5.17 -37.17 35.94
C SER A 587 -4.34 -38.44 35.79
N ARG A 588 -4.67 -39.27 34.80
CA ARG A 588 -3.87 -40.46 34.47
C ARG A 588 -2.72 -40.05 33.58
N CYS A 589 -1.51 -40.08 34.14
CA CYS A 589 -0.30 -39.66 33.46
C CYS A 589 0.53 -40.85 33.00
N ARG A 590 1.19 -40.66 31.87
CA ARG A 590 2.27 -41.50 31.36
C ARG A 590 3.52 -40.65 31.29
N SER A 591 4.61 -41.14 31.87
CA SER A 591 5.94 -40.53 31.75
C SER A 591 6.90 -41.53 31.12
N SER A 592 7.71 -41.07 30.19
CA SER A 592 8.80 -41.88 29.61
C SER A 592 10.04 -41.00 29.52
N PRO A 593 11.24 -41.50 29.90
CA PRO A 593 12.47 -40.86 29.50
C PRO A 593 12.53 -40.86 27.96
N VAL A 594 13.03 -39.78 27.38
CA VAL A 594 13.09 -39.59 25.93
C VAL A 594 14.50 -39.25 25.48
N ARG A 595 14.82 -39.66 24.24
CA ARG A 595 15.97 -39.15 23.50
C ARG A 595 15.48 -38.09 22.51
N TRP A 596 16.06 -36.90 22.60
CA TRP A 596 15.76 -35.81 21.68
C TRP A 596 16.76 -35.77 20.54
N SER A 597 16.29 -35.42 19.34
CA SER A 597 17.11 -34.93 18.25
C SER A 597 16.62 -33.55 17.82
N GLY A 598 17.54 -32.59 17.87
CA GLY A 598 17.35 -31.24 17.37
C GLY A 598 18.04 -31.07 16.03
N VAL A 599 17.39 -30.41 15.09
CA VAL A 599 17.98 -29.95 13.83
C VAL A 599 17.85 -28.43 13.80
N PHE A 600 18.98 -27.76 13.67
CA PHE A 600 19.11 -26.32 13.60
C PHE A 600 19.73 -25.92 12.28
N GLU A 601 19.29 -24.79 11.76
CA GLU A 601 19.81 -24.24 10.52
C GLU A 601 19.96 -22.73 10.69
N ALA A 602 21.15 -22.22 10.39
CA ALA A 602 21.45 -20.79 10.37
C ALA A 602 21.00 -20.20 9.04
N TRP A 603 20.27 -19.10 9.12
CA TRP A 603 19.65 -18.42 8.00
C TRP A 603 20.18 -17.00 7.93
N PRO A 604 21.26 -16.76 7.18
CA PRO A 604 21.67 -15.41 6.91
C PRO A 604 20.70 -14.80 5.88
N ARG A 605 20.29 -13.55 6.11
CA ARG A 605 19.46 -12.76 5.22
C ARG A 605 20.28 -11.59 4.72
N LEU A 606 20.21 -11.28 3.43
CA LEU A 606 20.86 -10.11 2.84
C LEU A 606 22.38 -10.03 3.06
N THR A 607 23.03 -11.18 3.26
CA THR A 607 24.49 -11.31 3.38
C THR A 607 25.14 -11.61 2.05
N ALA A 608 26.37 -11.14 1.83
CA ALA A 608 27.13 -11.55 0.67
C ALA A 608 27.68 -12.97 0.83
N PHE A 609 27.35 -13.87 -0.10
CA PHE A 609 27.90 -15.23 -0.10
C PHE A 609 29.28 -15.29 -0.78
N PRO A 610 30.16 -16.24 -0.39
CA PRO A 610 29.97 -17.27 0.64
C PRO A 610 29.93 -16.70 2.07
N VAL A 611 29.29 -17.46 2.98
CA VAL A 611 29.18 -17.12 4.40
C VAL A 611 29.87 -18.20 5.21
N ASP A 612 30.79 -17.80 6.08
CA ASP A 612 31.47 -18.67 7.02
C ASP A 612 30.73 -18.70 8.35
N TYR A 613 30.42 -19.89 8.87
CA TYR A 613 29.66 -20.07 10.10
C TYR A 613 30.53 -20.62 11.21
N GLU A 614 30.44 -20.00 12.37
CA GLU A 614 30.98 -20.52 13.63
C GLU A 614 29.84 -20.81 14.60
N TRP A 615 29.65 -22.08 14.94
CA TRP A 615 28.61 -22.50 15.87
C TRP A 615 29.18 -22.66 17.28
N CYS A 616 28.42 -22.21 18.27
CA CYS A 616 28.73 -22.40 19.67
C CYS A 616 27.54 -23.04 20.39
N LEU A 617 27.77 -24.18 21.05
CA LEU A 617 26.75 -24.89 21.81
C LEU A 617 27.17 -25.00 23.26
N CYS A 618 26.32 -24.55 24.16
CA CYS A 618 26.57 -24.53 25.60
C CYS A 618 27.89 -23.83 25.98
N GLY A 619 28.27 -22.77 25.25
CA GLY A 619 29.51 -22.02 25.47
C GLY A 619 30.78 -22.65 24.89
N GLN A 620 30.66 -23.72 24.08
CA GLN A 620 31.78 -24.38 23.40
C GLN A 620 31.62 -24.23 21.88
N THR A 621 32.65 -23.72 21.20
CA THR A 621 32.74 -23.69 19.73
C THR A 621 32.74 -25.12 19.17
N LEU A 622 32.02 -25.32 18.08
CA LEU A 622 31.88 -26.59 17.38
C LEU A 622 32.82 -26.66 16.18
N GLU A 623 33.37 -27.85 15.94
CA GLU A 623 34.13 -28.15 14.73
C GLU A 623 33.21 -28.78 13.67
N GLN A 624 33.59 -28.70 12.39
CA GLN A 624 32.87 -29.35 11.30
C GLN A 624 32.87 -30.89 11.45
N GLY A 625 31.75 -31.52 11.11
CA GLY A 625 31.57 -32.98 11.22
C GLY A 625 30.94 -33.44 12.53
N ASP A 626 31.23 -34.68 12.93
CA ASP A 626 30.64 -35.31 14.12
C ASP A 626 31.47 -34.99 15.39
N GLY A 627 30.80 -34.64 16.48
CA GLY A 627 31.46 -34.29 17.74
C GLY A 627 30.61 -34.46 18.99
N LYS A 628 31.17 -34.08 20.15
CA LYS A 628 30.51 -34.17 21.47
C LYS A 628 30.73 -32.89 22.27
N VAL A 629 29.68 -32.36 22.87
CA VAL A 629 29.71 -31.21 23.79
C VAL A 629 29.28 -31.66 25.18
N LYS A 630 30.00 -31.22 26.20
CA LYS A 630 29.61 -31.45 27.59
C LYS A 630 28.65 -30.36 28.05
N SER A 631 27.43 -30.74 28.43
CA SER A 631 26.46 -29.86 29.10
C SER A 631 26.39 -30.17 30.59
N ALA A 632 25.72 -29.29 31.35
CA ALA A 632 25.47 -29.51 32.78
C ALA A 632 24.71 -30.82 33.08
N ALA A 633 23.91 -31.31 32.14
CA ALA A 633 23.05 -32.48 32.31
C ALA A 633 23.58 -33.77 31.67
N GLY A 634 24.67 -33.71 30.90
CA GLY A 634 25.25 -34.86 30.21
C GLY A 634 25.94 -34.50 28.89
N ILE A 635 26.36 -35.52 28.14
CA ILE A 635 27.03 -35.37 26.84
C ILE A 635 25.97 -35.19 25.75
N ILE A 636 26.20 -34.24 24.85
CA ILE A 636 25.39 -34.03 23.65
C ILE A 636 26.25 -34.41 22.46
N THR A 637 25.78 -35.35 21.65
CA THR A 637 26.40 -35.64 20.35
C THR A 637 25.88 -34.66 19.31
N TYR A 638 26.75 -34.17 18.44
CA TYR A 638 26.37 -33.29 17.35
C TYR A 638 26.99 -33.72 16.03
N ARG A 639 26.39 -33.26 14.95
CA ARG A 639 26.92 -33.29 13.59
C ARG A 639 26.70 -31.92 12.97
N LEU A 640 27.78 -31.23 12.66
CA LEU A 640 27.78 -29.92 12.02
C LEU A 640 28.13 -30.10 10.54
N GLU A 641 27.32 -29.51 9.67
CA GLU A 641 27.53 -29.46 8.21
C GLU A 641 27.23 -28.05 7.71
N GLY A 642 28.23 -27.17 7.82
CA GLY A 642 28.15 -25.78 7.36
C GLY A 642 27.12 -25.00 8.19
N ARG A 643 26.04 -24.57 7.54
CA ARG A 643 24.94 -23.85 8.21
C ARG A 643 23.97 -24.75 8.98
N ARG A 644 24.12 -26.08 8.93
CA ARG A 644 23.18 -27.02 9.55
C ARG A 644 23.82 -27.77 10.70
N LEU A 645 23.21 -27.69 11.88
CA LEU A 645 23.62 -28.39 13.08
C LEU A 645 22.55 -29.41 13.49
N LYS A 646 22.93 -30.68 13.58
CA LYS A 646 22.10 -31.71 14.20
C LYS A 646 22.67 -32.07 15.57
N ILE A 647 21.83 -32.12 16.59
CA ILE A 647 22.21 -32.60 17.92
C ILE A 647 21.33 -33.76 18.37
N ALA A 648 21.86 -34.57 19.26
CA ALA A 648 21.12 -35.62 19.95
C ALA A 648 21.55 -35.73 21.41
N THR A 649 20.58 -35.97 22.29
CA THR A 649 20.81 -36.18 23.73
C THR A 649 20.94 -37.67 24.06
N GLU A 650 21.34 -37.99 25.27
CA GLU A 650 21.16 -39.33 25.83
C GLU A 650 19.71 -39.55 26.29
N MET A 651 19.34 -40.81 26.53
CA MET A 651 18.01 -41.18 26.98
C MET A 651 17.76 -40.62 28.38
N GLY A 652 16.66 -39.90 28.58
CA GLY A 652 16.30 -39.35 29.89
C GLY A 652 17.06 -38.08 30.28
N GLN A 653 18.00 -37.63 29.44
CA GLN A 653 18.80 -36.42 29.68
C GLN A 653 17.96 -35.17 29.42
N SER A 654 17.87 -34.28 30.42
CA SER A 654 17.36 -32.93 30.21
C SER A 654 18.40 -32.08 29.49
N PHE A 655 17.94 -31.13 28.69
CA PHE A 655 18.82 -30.29 27.90
C PHE A 655 18.42 -28.83 28.10
N LYS A 656 19.32 -28.05 28.68
CA LYS A 656 19.15 -26.61 28.85
C LYS A 656 20.47 -25.92 28.59
N CYS A 657 20.64 -25.31 27.42
CA CYS A 657 21.78 -24.47 27.14
C CYS A 657 21.52 -23.52 25.97
N GLU A 658 22.43 -22.58 25.76
CA GLU A 658 22.38 -21.65 24.65
C GLU A 658 23.04 -22.24 23.40
N LEU A 659 22.46 -21.94 22.24
CA LEU A 659 23.03 -22.21 20.93
C LEU A 659 23.19 -20.88 20.22
N CYS A 660 24.43 -20.55 19.88
CA CYS A 660 24.78 -19.34 19.14
C CYS A 660 25.43 -19.70 17.81
N VAL A 661 25.29 -18.81 16.84
CA VAL A 661 25.99 -18.89 15.57
C VAL A 661 26.48 -17.50 15.20
N SER A 662 27.75 -17.41 14.82
CA SER A 662 28.32 -16.27 14.11
C SER A 662 28.37 -16.61 12.62
N ALA A 663 28.10 -15.63 11.77
CA ALA A 663 28.15 -15.73 10.32
C ALA A 663 28.95 -14.54 9.78
N ILE A 664 30.07 -14.81 9.11
CA ILE A 664 30.91 -13.80 8.46
C ILE A 664 30.67 -13.87 6.96
N ASP A 665 30.18 -12.78 6.38
CA ASP A 665 29.88 -12.69 4.95
C ASP A 665 31.14 -12.42 4.10
N ALA A 666 31.03 -12.54 2.78
CA ALA A 666 32.16 -12.35 1.85
C ALA A 666 32.77 -10.93 1.86
N ARG A 667 32.10 -9.96 2.48
CA ARG A 667 32.59 -8.58 2.65
C ARG A 667 33.26 -8.38 4.02
N GLY A 668 33.26 -9.40 4.88
CA GLY A 668 33.78 -9.36 6.24
C GLY A 668 32.77 -8.81 7.25
N LEU A 669 31.47 -8.73 6.92
CA LEU A 669 30.44 -8.38 7.89
C LEU A 669 30.14 -9.59 8.77
N GLU A 670 30.37 -9.45 10.08
CA GLU A 670 30.03 -10.46 11.08
C GLU A 670 28.62 -10.22 11.64
N LEU A 671 27.79 -11.26 11.59
CA LEU A 671 26.46 -11.31 12.18
C LEU A 671 26.42 -12.38 13.26
N TYR A 672 25.69 -12.13 14.34
CA TYR A 672 25.65 -13.05 15.47
C TYR A 672 24.23 -13.18 16.02
N THR A 673 23.83 -14.40 16.35
CA THR A 673 22.53 -14.68 16.97
C THR A 673 22.60 -15.86 17.93
N CYS A 674 21.74 -15.86 18.94
CA CYS A 674 21.63 -16.94 19.93
C CYS A 674 20.17 -17.30 20.21
N ILE A 675 19.93 -18.58 20.47
CA ILE A 675 18.66 -19.08 21.00
C ILE A 675 18.89 -19.92 22.25
N GLN A 676 17.94 -19.84 23.17
CA GLN A 676 17.92 -20.67 24.37
C GLN A 676 17.22 -21.99 24.07
N LEU A 677 17.93 -23.10 24.26
CA LEU A 677 17.39 -24.43 24.07
C LEU A 677 16.97 -25.02 25.40
N ASN A 678 15.75 -25.53 25.47
CA ASN A 678 15.21 -26.17 26.66
C ASN A 678 14.33 -27.37 26.27
N GLN A 679 14.81 -28.58 26.54
CA GLN A 679 14.06 -29.82 26.34
C GLN A 679 14.11 -30.70 27.60
N PRO A 680 12.96 -31.15 28.12
CA PRO A 680 12.93 -32.01 29.30
C PRO A 680 13.35 -33.43 28.95
N GLY A 681 14.13 -34.08 29.82
CA GLY A 681 14.54 -35.48 29.62
C GLY A 681 13.39 -36.50 29.76
N ILE A 682 12.26 -36.06 30.31
CA ILE A 682 11.06 -36.87 30.51
C ILE A 682 9.90 -36.20 29.80
N GLU A 683 9.27 -36.92 28.88
CA GLU A 683 7.99 -36.48 28.32
C GLU A 683 6.85 -37.00 29.18
N ARG A 684 6.00 -36.08 29.64
CA ARG A 684 4.83 -36.39 30.46
C ARG A 684 3.56 -36.06 29.69
N ARG A 685 2.71 -37.06 29.49
CA ARG A 685 1.36 -36.88 28.92
C ARG A 685 0.31 -37.29 29.94
N CYS A 686 -0.53 -36.35 30.34
CA CYS A 686 -1.62 -36.60 31.27
C CYS A 686 -2.96 -36.52 30.54
N ARG A 687 -3.85 -37.46 30.83
CA ARG A 687 -5.25 -37.37 30.46
C ARG A 687 -6.05 -36.89 31.67
N PRO A 688 -6.79 -35.77 31.57
CA PRO A 688 -7.60 -35.26 32.67
C PRO A 688 -8.65 -36.29 33.05
N CYS A 689 -8.98 -36.32 34.34
CA CYS A 689 -10.05 -37.18 34.84
C CYS A 689 -11.39 -36.62 34.32
N LYS A 690 -12.05 -37.33 33.39
CA LYS A 690 -13.46 -37.05 33.09
C LYS A 690 -14.29 -37.65 34.24
N PRO A 691 -15.01 -36.85 35.05
CA PRO A 691 -15.96 -37.42 35.98
C PRO A 691 -17.08 -38.07 35.16
N THR A 692 -17.11 -39.40 35.12
CA THR A 692 -18.32 -40.11 34.73
C THR A 692 -19.38 -39.80 35.78
N ARG A 693 -20.37 -38.96 35.46
CA ARG A 693 -21.64 -38.96 36.19
C ARG A 693 -22.11 -40.41 36.18
N LYS A 694 -22.05 -41.09 37.33
CA LYS A 694 -22.83 -42.31 37.51
C LYS A 694 -24.27 -41.85 37.57
N ASP A 695 -25.06 -42.17 36.56
CA ASP A 695 -26.51 -42.19 36.69
C ASP A 695 -26.82 -43.14 37.84
N VAL A 696 -27.15 -42.58 39.00
CA VAL A 696 -27.69 -43.35 40.12
C VAL A 696 -29.12 -43.68 39.74
N SER A 697 -29.33 -44.82 39.08
CA SER A 697 -30.67 -45.40 38.92
C SER A 697 -31.11 -45.93 40.28
N VAL A 698 -31.95 -45.17 40.99
CA VAL A 698 -32.65 -45.66 42.17
C VAL A 698 -33.74 -46.61 41.70
N ASN A 699 -33.49 -47.93 41.80
CA ASN A 699 -34.55 -48.92 41.69
C ASN A 699 -35.33 -48.93 43.02
N LEU A 700 -36.51 -48.31 43.02
CA LEU A 700 -37.48 -48.46 44.10
C LEU A 700 -38.05 -49.88 44.06
N LEU A 701 -37.59 -50.75 44.95
CA LEU A 701 -38.26 -52.01 45.25
C LEU A 701 -39.56 -51.72 46.03
N PRO A 702 -40.70 -52.34 45.69
CA PRO A 702 -41.92 -52.16 46.46
C PRO A 702 -41.73 -52.65 47.91
N VAL A 703 -42.14 -51.80 48.85
CA VAL A 703 -42.00 -52.01 50.30
C VAL A 703 -42.82 -53.22 50.73
N ALA A 704 -42.16 -54.21 51.35
CA ALA A 704 -42.84 -55.31 52.04
C ALA A 704 -43.67 -54.76 53.21
N ALA A 705 -44.89 -55.29 53.40
CA ALA A 705 -45.89 -54.83 54.37
C ALA A 705 -45.44 -54.83 55.85
N GLU A 706 -44.23 -55.29 56.14
CA GLU A 706 -43.67 -55.46 57.48
C GLU A 706 -42.85 -54.26 57.98
N LEU A 707 -42.63 -53.22 57.17
CA LEU A 707 -41.85 -52.02 57.54
C LEU A 707 -42.68 -50.76 57.83
N ALA A 708 -44.00 -50.89 58.00
CA ALA A 708 -44.93 -49.76 58.22
C ALA A 708 -44.72 -48.96 59.52
N TYR A 709 -43.81 -49.36 60.41
CA TYR A 709 -43.66 -48.75 61.75
C TYR A 709 -42.27 -48.18 62.07
N TRP A 710 -41.37 -48.03 61.10
CA TRP A 710 -40.07 -47.39 61.34
C TRP A 710 -40.02 -45.95 60.83
N ARG A 711 -39.98 -44.98 61.76
CA ARG A 711 -39.70 -43.56 61.48
C ARG A 711 -38.19 -43.28 61.67
N PRO A 712 -37.45 -42.83 60.64
CA PRO A 712 -36.10 -42.33 60.84
C PRO A 712 -36.11 -40.94 61.49
N LEU A 713 -35.30 -40.78 62.53
CA LEU A 713 -34.99 -39.50 63.17
C LEU A 713 -34.16 -38.64 62.20
N LEU A 714 -34.73 -37.54 61.72
CA LEU A 714 -34.00 -36.47 61.02
C LEU A 714 -33.51 -35.44 62.05
N PRO A 715 -32.23 -35.05 62.08
CA PRO A 715 -31.80 -33.83 62.75
C PRO A 715 -32.18 -32.60 61.90
N ARG A 716 -32.83 -31.61 62.53
CA ARG A 716 -33.14 -30.28 61.95
C ARG A 716 -32.01 -29.29 62.22
N GLU A 717 -31.51 -28.68 61.13
CA GLU A 717 -31.08 -27.26 60.95
C GLU A 717 -29.88 -26.67 61.73
N PRO A 718 -29.35 -25.45 61.38
CA PRO A 718 -29.66 -24.54 60.25
C PRO A 718 -28.45 -23.90 59.50
N LEU A 719 -28.82 -23.22 58.41
CA LEU A 719 -28.24 -22.06 57.69
C LEU A 719 -27.02 -21.33 58.31
N VAL A 720 -26.01 -21.05 57.46
CA VAL A 720 -24.99 -20.02 57.71
C VAL A 720 -25.13 -18.91 56.66
N GLU A 721 -25.29 -17.71 57.20
CA GLU A 721 -25.36 -16.38 56.62
C GLU A 721 -24.06 -16.00 55.87
N VAL A 722 -24.21 -15.32 54.73
CA VAL A 722 -23.14 -14.58 54.05
C VAL A 722 -23.58 -13.12 54.05
N ASP A 723 -22.74 -12.23 54.58
CA ASP A 723 -22.85 -10.78 54.38
C ASP A 723 -21.44 -10.20 54.09
N PRO A 724 -21.33 -9.06 53.40
CA PRO A 724 -20.29 -8.79 52.41
C PRO A 724 -19.35 -7.64 52.86
N ILE A 725 -18.39 -7.30 51.98
CA ILE A 725 -17.71 -6.00 51.74
C ILE A 725 -16.20 -6.21 51.57
N GLY A 726 -15.70 -5.81 50.39
CA GLY A 726 -14.30 -5.82 49.97
C GLY A 726 -14.21 -5.89 48.46
#